data_AF-A0A1S3JI48-F1
#
_entry.id   AF-A0A1S3JI48-F1
#
_cell.length_a   1.000
_cell.length_b   1.000
_cell.length_c   1.000
_cell.angle_alpha   90.00
_cell.angle_beta   90.00
_cell.angle_gamma   90.00
#
_symmetry.space_group_name_H-M   'P 1'
#
loop_
_entity.id
_entity.type
_entity.pdbx_description
1 polymer ?
#
loop_
_entity_poly.entity_id
_entity_poly.type
_entity_poly.pdbx_seq_one_letter_code
_entity_poly.pdbx_strand_id
1 'polypeptide(L)'
;MLAFCVCLVVFFASVGAKTPFMSEYEFSRQRDELMAKEWMFAGHAMDLTDDEKIVDNYLEYLKWQEFMATKDRFPPSVGLESVLDHIVNSKVFKTLKKFPKGGNMHLHENHVLSKSKMLDIVYSSDDYEHLYVAVNVSNNYKWRLDFFLNPPQGWEKVKGNPKYTKEKLLPHMHLLGSMTEYAKENPTNSGQRWKETNPMFSRLGSKVIANANIKEKYLQGILDAAVEENVQYLETRTSIYGRLYVLDPDPKYTSKRGKRYIDTSDGELEIQQSIKTIDAFIKKNPHFIGLRKIANSFRRNTMKGMYADMEKAVRMHLKYPNYIAGFDMVGEEDRGNSLLYFMEDFLKLYDNATGESRVPFYLHNGETNWPDDLLTASNANDPVGTLQNTYEAVLLGAKRVGHGLGYFKHPYLLDLLKQHQTAIEVCPVSNQLLGYTADLRNHPAINFIRMGVPVILGADDPATFGYNYFTADWYEAFMGWGLRLPDLKKLAINSLHYSAMTTKEKVSAINEKWKPAYSKFIADIKREACSIDFSNTTNEPFIARIFPREGPMKASSKVHVFGRNFEQAICQGVVCNFDNTVTSGSYVSGQQLSCQVPDFKSLGKTDVGESVSVRLRVSLDGGATFRSYSSQFTYVSQLKDGTSEPFIG
;
A
#
# COMPACT_ATOMS: atom_id res chain seq x y z
N MET A 1 45.08 16.89 49.36
CA MET A 1 45.59 16.59 48.00
C MET A 1 44.60 15.64 47.36
N LEU A 2 43.98 15.87 46.22
CA LEU A 2 44.01 16.94 45.22
C LEU A 2 42.67 16.79 44.47
N ALA A 3 41.79 17.79 44.51
CA ALA A 3 40.52 17.77 43.78
C ALA A 3 40.74 18.43 42.42
N PHE A 4 40.59 17.68 41.33
CA PHE A 4 40.67 18.20 39.97
C PHE A 4 39.34 18.88 39.61
N CYS A 5 39.36 20.20 39.60
CA CYS A 5 38.28 21.05 39.13
C CYS A 5 38.47 21.25 37.62
N VAL A 6 37.71 20.53 36.79
CA VAL A 6 37.71 20.75 35.34
C VAL A 6 36.76 21.93 35.06
N CYS A 7 37.36 23.08 34.74
CA CYS A 7 36.65 24.27 34.29
C CYS A 7 35.95 24.01 32.95
N LEU A 8 34.62 23.98 32.97
CA LEU A 8 33.79 24.06 31.77
C LEU A 8 33.85 25.51 31.26
N VAL A 9 34.68 25.77 30.25
CA VAL A 9 34.63 27.01 29.48
C VAL A 9 33.41 26.92 28.58
N VAL A 10 32.29 27.45 29.05
CA VAL A 10 31.11 27.70 28.21
C VAL A 10 31.46 28.89 27.32
N PHE A 11 31.81 28.62 26.06
CA PHE A 11 31.76 29.64 25.02
C PHE A 11 30.29 30.05 24.83
N PHE A 12 29.87 31.12 25.50
CA PHE A 12 28.73 31.90 25.04
C PHE A 12 29.15 32.56 23.72
N ALA A 13 29.03 31.83 22.62
CA ALA A 13 28.90 32.46 21.32
C ALA A 13 27.58 33.23 21.38
N SER A 14 27.67 34.53 21.64
CA SER A 14 26.58 35.46 21.37
C SER A 14 26.40 35.49 19.85
N VAL A 15 25.62 34.54 19.33
CA VAL A 15 25.11 34.62 17.97
C VAL A 15 24.00 35.68 18.00
N GLY A 16 24.42 36.93 18.10
CA GLY A 16 23.62 38.06 17.63
C GLY A 16 23.60 38.04 16.10
N ALA A 17 23.14 36.96 15.49
CA ALA A 17 22.77 36.97 14.09
C ALA A 17 21.51 37.83 14.03
N LYS A 18 21.67 39.12 13.71
CA LYS A 18 20.56 39.90 13.14
C LYS A 18 20.15 39.14 11.88
N THR A 19 19.06 38.38 11.94
CA THR A 19 18.43 37.85 10.74
C THR A 19 18.25 39.05 9.80
N PRO A 20 18.89 39.08 8.61
CA PRO A 20 18.66 40.17 7.68
C PRO A 20 17.15 40.23 7.39
N PHE A 21 16.61 41.43 7.31
CA PHE A 21 15.18 41.64 7.08
C PHE A 21 14.83 41.11 5.68
N MET A 22 14.34 39.87 5.61
CA MET A 22 13.91 39.24 4.35
C MET A 22 12.57 39.84 3.93
N SER A 23 12.45 40.27 2.68
CA SER A 23 11.16 40.73 2.12
C SER A 23 10.15 39.57 2.06
N GLU A 24 8.85 39.90 2.05
CA GLU A 24 7.80 38.89 1.94
C GLU A 24 7.92 38.08 0.64
N TYR A 25 8.31 38.76 -0.44
CA TYR A 25 8.60 38.14 -1.74
C TYR A 25 9.73 37.12 -1.65
N GLU A 26 10.87 37.52 -1.10
CA GLU A 26 12.05 36.65 -1.03
C GLU A 26 11.79 35.43 -0.14
N PHE A 27 11.07 35.61 0.98
CA PHE A 27 10.61 34.49 1.79
C PHE A 27 9.70 33.56 1.00
N SER A 28 8.73 34.09 0.25
CA SER A 28 7.82 33.26 -0.55
C SER A 28 8.58 32.46 -1.62
N ARG A 29 9.57 33.07 -2.28
CA ARG A 29 10.41 32.41 -3.28
C ARG A 29 11.21 31.25 -2.65
N GLN A 30 11.92 31.51 -1.55
CA GLN A 30 12.69 30.48 -0.84
C GLN A 30 11.79 29.35 -0.32
N ARG A 31 10.58 29.69 0.17
CA ARG A 31 9.58 28.71 0.59
C ARG A 31 9.13 27.82 -0.56
N ASP A 32 8.80 28.40 -1.72
CA ASP A 32 8.39 27.64 -2.90
C ASP A 32 9.51 26.73 -3.43
N GLU A 33 10.77 27.22 -3.41
CA GLU A 33 11.95 26.41 -3.75
C GLU A 33 12.17 25.24 -2.78
N LEU A 34 11.97 25.46 -1.48
CA LEU A 34 12.10 24.41 -0.47
C LEU A 34 11.02 23.33 -0.65
N MET A 35 9.77 23.71 -0.87
CA MET A 35 8.68 22.76 -1.16
C MET A 35 8.96 21.96 -2.44
N ALA A 36 9.50 22.61 -3.47
CA ALA A 36 9.89 21.93 -4.71
C ALA A 36 11.03 20.92 -4.47
N LYS A 37 12.04 21.28 -3.66
CA LYS A 37 13.14 20.37 -3.29
C LYS A 37 12.66 19.17 -2.50
N GLU A 38 11.73 19.35 -1.56
CA GLU A 38 11.11 18.24 -0.81
C GLU A 38 10.37 17.28 -1.74
N TRP A 39 9.61 17.81 -2.71
CA TRP A 39 8.93 17.01 -3.73
C TRP A 39 9.90 16.23 -4.62
N MET A 40 10.98 16.88 -5.06
CA MET A 40 12.04 16.27 -5.89
C MET A 40 12.81 15.18 -5.13
N PHE A 41 13.08 15.40 -3.84
CA PHE A 41 13.80 14.43 -3.00
C PHE A 41 13.07 13.08 -2.92
N ALA A 42 11.73 13.10 -2.88
CA ALA A 42 10.88 11.90 -2.92
C ALA A 42 10.84 11.19 -4.30
N GLY A 43 11.49 11.76 -5.32
CA GLY A 43 11.52 11.23 -6.68
C GLY A 43 10.15 11.20 -7.34
N HIS A 44 9.30 12.19 -7.08
CA HIS A 44 8.00 12.32 -7.74
C HIS A 44 8.15 12.90 -9.14
N ALA A 45 7.43 12.31 -10.11
CA ALA A 45 7.31 12.92 -11.43
C ALA A 45 6.49 14.22 -11.31
N MET A 46 7.02 15.33 -11.82
CA MET A 46 6.45 16.67 -11.61
C MET A 46 5.27 16.98 -12.55
N ASP A 47 5.11 16.25 -13.65
CA ASP A 47 4.21 16.69 -14.73
C ASP A 47 2.97 15.80 -14.83
N LEU A 48 1.90 16.23 -14.16
CA LEU A 48 0.54 15.77 -14.45
C LEU A 48 0.03 16.45 -15.74
N THR A 49 -0.67 15.72 -16.60
CA THR A 49 -1.46 16.33 -17.68
C THR A 49 -2.58 17.19 -17.09
N ASP A 50 -3.17 18.08 -17.88
CA ASP A 50 -4.28 18.91 -17.38
C ASP A 50 -5.47 18.06 -16.92
N ASP A 51 -5.76 16.95 -17.61
CA ASP A 51 -6.79 15.99 -17.20
C ASP A 51 -6.43 15.28 -15.89
N GLU A 52 -5.16 14.90 -15.71
CA GLU A 52 -4.70 14.33 -14.44
C GLU A 52 -4.77 15.34 -13.30
N LYS A 53 -4.47 16.62 -13.52
CA LYS A 53 -4.61 17.68 -12.50
C LYS A 53 -6.07 17.83 -12.04
N ILE A 54 -7.03 17.77 -12.96
CA ILE A 54 -8.46 17.80 -12.62
C ILE A 54 -8.80 16.61 -11.71
N VAL A 55 -8.37 15.41 -12.08
CA VAL A 55 -8.62 14.19 -11.29
C VAL A 55 -7.94 14.24 -9.93
N ASP A 56 -6.69 14.67 -9.87
CA ASP A 56 -5.93 14.82 -8.63
C ASP A 56 -6.60 15.79 -7.66
N ASN A 57 -7.07 16.94 -8.17
CA ASN A 57 -7.81 17.92 -7.38
C ASN A 57 -9.18 17.41 -6.93
N TYR A 58 -9.86 16.62 -7.77
CA TYR A 58 -11.11 15.99 -7.39
C TYR A 58 -10.93 14.91 -6.30
N LEU A 59 -9.87 14.11 -6.37
CA LEU A 59 -9.53 13.14 -5.33
C LEU A 59 -9.26 13.84 -3.98
N GLU A 60 -8.52 14.95 -3.99
CA GLU A 60 -8.31 15.78 -2.80
C GLU A 60 -9.62 16.34 -2.25
N TYR A 61 -10.51 16.82 -3.12
CA TYR A 61 -11.85 17.24 -2.71
C TYR A 61 -12.61 16.12 -2.01
N LEU A 62 -12.64 14.90 -2.58
CA LEU A 62 -13.32 13.75 -1.97
C LEU A 62 -12.73 13.40 -0.60
N LYS A 63 -11.40 13.42 -0.47
CA LYS A 63 -10.69 13.20 0.78
C LYS A 63 -11.08 14.23 1.84
N TRP A 64 -11.13 15.50 1.46
CA TRP A 64 -11.53 16.58 2.37
C TRP A 64 -12.99 16.46 2.80
N GLN A 65 -13.91 16.14 1.89
CA GLN A 65 -15.32 15.92 2.23
C GLN A 65 -15.48 14.78 3.24
N GLU A 66 -14.76 13.68 3.02
CA GLU A 66 -14.80 12.54 3.93
C GLU A 66 -14.21 12.89 5.30
N PHE A 67 -13.05 13.55 5.33
CA PHE A 67 -12.42 14.03 6.57
C PHE A 67 -13.36 14.94 7.38
N MET A 68 -14.01 15.91 6.72
CA MET A 68 -14.96 16.83 7.35
C MET A 68 -16.20 16.10 7.89
N ALA A 69 -16.65 15.05 7.21
CA ALA A 69 -17.78 14.23 7.66
C ALA A 69 -17.43 13.36 8.88
N THR A 70 -16.19 12.86 8.96
CA THR A 70 -15.74 12.01 10.07
C THR A 70 -15.25 12.79 11.28
N LYS A 71 -14.91 14.08 11.12
CA LYS A 71 -14.29 14.92 12.16
C LYS A 71 -13.09 14.20 12.79
N ASP A 72 -13.05 14.11 14.13
CA ASP A 72 -11.96 13.49 14.88
C ASP A 72 -11.91 11.95 14.76
N ARG A 73 -12.95 11.31 14.19
CA ARG A 73 -12.98 9.85 13.96
C ARG A 73 -12.48 9.49 12.57
N PHE A 74 -11.27 9.93 12.24
CA PHE A 74 -10.64 9.67 10.95
C PHE A 74 -10.38 8.16 10.76
N PRO A 75 -10.88 7.50 9.69
CA PRO A 75 -10.83 6.03 9.62
C PRO A 75 -9.42 5.43 9.74
N PRO A 76 -8.37 5.96 9.09
CA PRO A 76 -7.00 5.45 9.25
C PRO A 76 -6.40 5.59 10.66
N SER A 77 -7.01 6.39 11.56
CA SER A 77 -6.51 6.56 12.93
C SER A 77 -7.16 5.63 13.95
N VAL A 78 -8.07 4.76 13.52
CA VAL A 78 -8.78 3.81 14.38
C VAL A 78 -8.73 2.40 13.77
N GLY A 79 -9.00 1.38 14.59
CA GLY A 79 -8.98 0.00 14.11
C GLY A 79 -10.03 -0.26 13.02
N LEU A 80 -9.60 -0.93 11.94
CA LEU A 80 -10.42 -1.27 10.78
C LEU A 80 -11.74 -1.97 11.15
N GLU A 81 -11.75 -2.78 12.21
CA GLU A 81 -12.93 -3.46 12.75
C GLU A 81 -14.10 -2.51 13.06
N SER A 82 -13.80 -1.24 13.34
CA SER A 82 -14.79 -0.25 13.74
C SER A 82 -15.26 0.66 12.60
N VAL A 83 -14.59 0.62 11.44
CA VAL A 83 -14.79 1.57 10.34
C VAL A 83 -14.85 0.93 8.95
N LEU A 84 -14.63 -0.38 8.80
CA LEU A 84 -14.65 -1.05 7.50
C LEU A 84 -15.93 -0.77 6.70
N ASP A 85 -17.10 -0.85 7.34
CA ASP A 85 -18.39 -0.57 6.68
C ASP A 85 -18.50 0.89 6.20
N HIS A 86 -17.93 1.83 6.95
CA HIS A 86 -17.86 3.23 6.53
C HIS A 86 -16.93 3.38 5.31
N ILE A 87 -15.74 2.79 5.39
CA ILE A 87 -14.72 2.84 4.33
C ILE A 87 -15.28 2.29 3.02
N VAL A 88 -15.82 1.07 3.00
CA VAL A 88 -16.27 0.43 1.75
C VAL A 88 -17.45 1.17 1.09
N ASN A 89 -18.21 1.93 1.87
CA ASN A 89 -19.32 2.75 1.39
C ASN A 89 -18.90 4.16 0.98
N SER A 90 -17.68 4.58 1.31
CA SER A 90 -17.17 5.92 1.06
C SER A 90 -16.97 6.21 -0.42
N LYS A 91 -17.06 7.50 -0.78
CA LYS A 91 -16.84 7.95 -2.16
C LYS A 91 -15.38 7.80 -2.58
N VAL A 92 -14.46 8.02 -1.65
CA VAL A 92 -13.02 7.80 -1.85
C VAL A 92 -12.77 6.33 -2.20
N PHE A 93 -13.26 5.40 -1.37
CA PHE A 93 -13.07 3.96 -1.61
C PHE A 93 -13.65 3.52 -2.95
N LYS A 94 -14.89 3.91 -3.26
CA LYS A 94 -15.53 3.58 -4.56
C LYS A 94 -14.76 4.14 -5.76
N THR A 95 -14.11 5.28 -5.60
CA THR A 95 -13.26 5.88 -6.64
C THR A 95 -11.94 5.13 -6.77
N LEU A 96 -11.28 4.82 -5.65
CA LEU A 96 -10.05 4.01 -5.63
C LEU A 96 -10.29 2.58 -6.13
N LYS A 97 -11.48 2.00 -5.95
CA LYS A 97 -11.83 0.70 -6.53
C LYS A 97 -11.76 0.72 -8.06
N LYS A 98 -12.12 1.85 -8.69
CA LYS A 98 -11.99 2.06 -10.16
C LYS A 98 -10.55 2.31 -10.61
N PHE A 99 -9.64 2.71 -9.72
CA PHE A 99 -8.24 2.98 -10.07
C PHE A 99 -7.50 1.70 -10.47
N PRO A 100 -6.76 1.67 -11.60
CA PRO A 100 -5.97 0.52 -12.00
C PRO A 100 -4.71 0.41 -11.14
N LYS A 101 -4.72 -0.57 -10.22
CA LYS A 101 -3.72 -0.69 -9.15
C LYS A 101 -2.38 -1.26 -9.60
N GLY A 102 -2.27 -1.71 -10.86
CA GLY A 102 -1.12 -2.47 -11.32
C GLY A 102 -1.19 -3.92 -10.81
N GLY A 103 -0.16 -4.36 -10.12
CA GLY A 103 -0.08 -5.67 -9.48
C GLY A 103 -0.33 -5.62 -7.97
N ASN A 104 -0.90 -6.71 -7.42
CA ASN A 104 -0.86 -7.00 -6.00
C ASN A 104 0.10 -8.16 -5.76
N MET A 105 1.21 -7.86 -5.09
CA MET A 105 2.44 -8.65 -5.18
C MET A 105 2.75 -9.41 -3.90
N HIS A 106 2.03 -9.11 -2.81
CA HIS A 106 2.20 -9.68 -1.49
C HIS A 106 0.86 -10.20 -1.01
N LEU A 107 0.65 -11.50 -1.25
CA LEU A 107 -0.59 -12.23 -1.02
C LEU A 107 -0.22 -13.66 -0.62
N HIS A 108 -0.95 -14.28 0.32
CA HIS A 108 -0.86 -15.72 0.53
C HIS A 108 -2.03 -16.42 -0.13
N GLU A 109 -1.77 -17.31 -1.11
CA GLU A 109 -2.77 -17.83 -2.04
C GLU A 109 -4.06 -18.32 -1.34
N ASN A 110 -3.92 -19.09 -0.27
CA ASN A 110 -5.04 -19.72 0.46
C ASN A 110 -5.85 -18.75 1.36
N HIS A 111 -5.46 -17.47 1.37
CA HIS A 111 -5.96 -16.44 2.28
C HIS A 111 -6.38 -15.16 1.54
N VAL A 112 -6.43 -15.20 0.20
CA VAL A 112 -6.87 -14.08 -0.63
C VAL A 112 -8.39 -14.00 -0.75
N LEU A 113 -9.03 -15.10 -1.17
CA LEU A 113 -10.47 -15.10 -1.43
C LEU A 113 -11.26 -15.18 -0.12
N SER A 114 -12.18 -14.23 0.07
CA SER A 114 -12.94 -14.09 1.32
C SER A 114 -13.61 -15.39 1.77
N LYS A 115 -13.69 -15.58 3.10
CA LYS A 115 -14.29 -16.80 3.68
C LYS A 115 -15.75 -16.99 3.24
N SER A 116 -16.47 -15.90 3.00
CA SER A 116 -17.84 -15.93 2.47
C SER A 116 -17.89 -16.50 1.04
N LYS A 117 -17.08 -15.98 0.11
CA LYS A 117 -16.98 -16.51 -1.27
C LYS A 117 -16.46 -17.95 -1.29
N MET A 118 -15.55 -18.29 -0.38
CA MET A 118 -15.07 -19.67 -0.21
C MET A 118 -16.18 -20.62 0.24
N LEU A 119 -17.05 -20.21 1.19
CA LEU A 119 -18.21 -21.02 1.58
C LEU A 119 -19.22 -21.16 0.43
N ASP A 120 -19.42 -20.15 -0.42
CA ASP A 120 -20.28 -20.26 -1.61
C ASP A 120 -19.76 -21.34 -2.58
N ILE A 121 -18.44 -21.37 -2.82
CA ILE A 121 -17.80 -22.40 -3.65
C ILE A 121 -18.00 -23.78 -3.03
N VAL A 122 -17.81 -23.91 -1.72
CA VAL A 122 -17.97 -25.19 -1.01
C VAL A 122 -19.42 -25.66 -1.04
N TYR A 123 -20.38 -24.79 -0.76
CA TYR A 123 -21.80 -25.15 -0.65
C TYR A 123 -22.43 -25.48 -2.00
N SER A 124 -21.87 -24.95 -3.08
CA SER A 124 -22.25 -25.28 -4.46
C SER A 124 -21.49 -26.48 -5.03
N SER A 125 -20.61 -27.13 -4.26
CA SER A 125 -19.89 -28.33 -4.69
C SER A 125 -20.60 -29.62 -4.27
N ASP A 126 -20.39 -30.69 -5.04
CA ASP A 126 -20.91 -32.02 -4.70
C ASP A 126 -20.34 -32.54 -3.36
N ASP A 127 -19.12 -32.12 -3.01
CA ASP A 127 -18.46 -32.48 -1.75
C ASP A 127 -19.06 -31.79 -0.52
N TYR A 128 -20.01 -30.85 -0.68
CA TYR A 128 -20.69 -30.22 0.45
C TYR A 128 -21.36 -31.25 1.39
N GLU A 129 -21.85 -32.36 0.83
CA GLU A 129 -22.39 -33.49 1.59
C GLU A 129 -21.39 -34.05 2.62
N HIS A 130 -20.10 -33.86 2.38
CA HIS A 130 -18.99 -34.39 3.16
C HIS A 130 -18.27 -33.32 3.98
N LEU A 131 -18.85 -32.13 4.12
CA LEU A 131 -18.29 -31.06 4.92
C LEU A 131 -18.63 -31.25 6.41
N TYR A 132 -17.61 -31.23 7.25
CA TYR A 132 -17.74 -31.31 8.71
C TYR A 132 -17.07 -30.13 9.39
N VAL A 133 -17.51 -29.82 10.60
CA VAL A 133 -16.93 -28.80 11.48
C VAL A 133 -16.62 -29.37 12.87
N ALA A 134 -15.47 -29.00 13.43
CA ALA A 134 -15.12 -29.27 14.83
C ALA A 134 -15.33 -28.02 15.68
N VAL A 135 -16.16 -28.10 16.73
CA VAL A 135 -16.47 -26.94 17.60
C VAL A 135 -15.93 -27.02 19.02
N ASN A 136 -15.44 -28.19 19.47
CA ASN A 136 -14.99 -28.43 20.85
C ASN A 136 -13.74 -29.33 20.96
N VAL A 137 -12.72 -29.07 20.13
CA VAL A 137 -11.49 -29.89 20.10
C VAL A 137 -10.26 -29.01 20.34
N SER A 138 -9.92 -28.73 21.60
CA SER A 138 -8.85 -27.77 21.99
C SER A 138 -8.96 -26.37 21.32
N ASN A 139 -8.16 -25.39 21.73
CA ASN A 139 -8.22 -24.05 21.11
C ASN A 139 -7.83 -24.08 19.61
N ASN A 140 -6.95 -24.99 19.20
CA ASN A 140 -6.42 -25.05 17.83
C ASN A 140 -7.32 -25.77 16.81
N TYR A 141 -8.29 -26.59 17.23
CA TYR A 141 -9.25 -27.21 16.30
C TYR A 141 -10.68 -26.69 16.49
N LYS A 142 -10.87 -25.63 17.28
CA LYS A 142 -12.16 -24.95 17.40
C LYS A 142 -12.53 -24.25 16.09
N TRP A 143 -13.76 -24.45 15.64
CA TRP A 143 -14.33 -23.92 14.39
C TRP A 143 -13.58 -24.32 13.12
N ARG A 144 -13.03 -25.54 13.11
CA ARG A 144 -12.28 -26.05 11.95
C ARG A 144 -13.19 -26.81 11.00
N LEU A 145 -13.14 -26.49 9.72
CA LEU A 145 -13.82 -27.20 8.64
C LEU A 145 -12.87 -28.08 7.84
N ASP A 146 -13.35 -29.26 7.44
CA ASP A 146 -12.65 -30.17 6.56
C ASP A 146 -13.65 -31.16 5.91
N PHE A 147 -13.24 -31.81 4.83
CA PHE A 147 -14.02 -32.84 4.16
C PHE A 147 -13.65 -34.25 4.63
N PHE A 148 -14.66 -35.09 4.88
CA PHE A 148 -14.46 -36.49 5.25
C PHE A 148 -15.55 -37.40 4.69
N LEU A 149 -15.16 -38.60 4.25
CA LEU A 149 -16.10 -39.72 4.13
C LEU A 149 -16.28 -40.44 5.47
N ASN A 150 -15.19 -40.53 6.25
CA ASN A 150 -15.15 -41.16 7.56
C ASN A 150 -14.66 -40.14 8.61
N PRO A 151 -15.56 -39.30 9.16
CA PRO A 151 -15.17 -38.20 10.03
C PRO A 151 -14.55 -38.70 11.35
N PRO A 152 -13.55 -38.01 11.92
CA PRO A 152 -13.07 -38.29 13.26
C PRO A 152 -14.13 -37.98 14.34
N GLN A 153 -13.96 -38.53 15.54
CA GLN A 153 -14.80 -38.18 16.69
C GLN A 153 -14.72 -36.66 16.97
N GLY A 154 -15.86 -36.05 17.32
CA GLY A 154 -15.94 -34.61 17.63
C GLY A 154 -16.14 -33.70 16.42
N TRP A 155 -16.29 -34.26 15.22
CA TRP A 155 -16.65 -33.55 14.00
C TRP A 155 -18.14 -33.71 13.70
N GLU A 156 -18.83 -32.60 13.48
CA GLU A 156 -20.26 -32.57 13.20
C GLU A 156 -20.50 -32.20 11.73
N LYS A 157 -21.48 -32.87 11.12
CA LYS A 157 -21.84 -32.61 9.72
C LYS A 157 -22.44 -31.21 9.58
N VAL A 158 -22.01 -30.47 8.56
CA VAL A 158 -22.51 -29.10 8.29
C VAL A 158 -23.85 -29.15 7.57
N LYS A 159 -23.95 -29.95 6.50
CA LYS A 159 -25.16 -30.00 5.67
C LYS A 159 -26.36 -30.50 6.47
N GLY A 160 -27.46 -29.73 6.39
CA GLY A 160 -28.70 -30.00 7.12
C GLY A 160 -28.68 -29.64 8.61
N ASN A 161 -27.57 -29.11 9.13
CA ASN A 161 -27.45 -28.75 10.54
C ASN A 161 -27.70 -27.25 10.77
N PRO A 162 -28.77 -26.84 11.49
CA PRO A 162 -29.12 -25.44 11.69
C PRO A 162 -28.11 -24.66 12.57
N LYS A 163 -27.16 -25.34 13.21
CA LYS A 163 -26.05 -24.69 13.94
C LYS A 163 -24.98 -24.14 12.99
N TYR A 164 -24.87 -24.68 11.78
CA TYR A 164 -23.76 -24.44 10.86
C TYR A 164 -24.21 -23.80 9.54
N THR A 165 -25.14 -22.85 9.63
CA THR A 165 -25.45 -21.99 8.47
C THR A 165 -24.24 -21.11 8.13
N LYS A 166 -24.20 -20.61 6.88
CA LYS A 166 -23.11 -19.74 6.42
C LYS A 166 -22.90 -18.55 7.36
N GLU A 167 -24.00 -17.91 7.77
CA GLU A 167 -24.03 -16.72 8.63
C GLU A 167 -23.48 -17.00 10.03
N LYS A 168 -23.73 -18.20 10.56
CA LYS A 168 -23.23 -18.61 11.89
C LYS A 168 -21.77 -19.02 11.86
N LEU A 169 -21.31 -19.62 10.77
CA LEU A 169 -19.92 -20.02 10.63
C LEU A 169 -19.01 -18.81 10.38
N LEU A 170 -19.43 -17.88 9.53
CA LEU A 170 -18.57 -16.85 8.97
C LEU A 170 -17.79 -16.03 10.03
N PRO A 171 -18.40 -15.50 11.10
CA PRO A 171 -17.67 -14.71 12.11
C PRO A 171 -16.54 -15.50 12.80
N HIS A 172 -16.67 -16.83 12.85
CA HIS A 172 -15.64 -17.69 13.42
C HIS A 172 -14.51 -18.02 12.44
N MET A 173 -14.56 -17.62 11.17
CA MET A 173 -13.57 -18.03 10.16
C MET A 173 -12.48 -16.99 9.89
N HIS A 174 -12.59 -15.80 10.48
CA HIS A 174 -11.67 -14.68 10.27
C HIS A 174 -11.47 -13.85 11.54
N LEU A 175 -10.43 -13.02 11.53
CA LEU A 175 -10.00 -12.25 12.69
C LEU A 175 -11.05 -11.22 13.14
N LEU A 176 -11.55 -10.38 12.21
CA LEU A 176 -12.52 -9.32 12.53
C LEU A 176 -13.80 -9.84 13.22
N GLY A 177 -14.23 -11.08 12.93
CA GLY A 177 -15.41 -11.69 13.52
C GLY A 177 -15.15 -12.44 14.82
N SER A 178 -13.88 -12.65 15.19
CA SER A 178 -13.48 -13.46 16.35
C SER A 178 -12.49 -12.78 17.29
N MET A 179 -12.14 -11.52 17.03
CA MET A 179 -11.24 -10.72 17.84
C MET A 179 -11.81 -10.49 19.25
N THR A 180 -10.99 -10.74 20.27
CA THR A 180 -11.39 -10.55 21.66
C THR A 180 -11.42 -9.07 22.04
N GLU A 181 -12.18 -8.73 23.09
CA GLU A 181 -12.21 -7.36 23.60
C GLU A 181 -10.83 -6.91 24.10
N TYR A 182 -10.09 -7.82 24.74
CA TYR A 182 -8.70 -7.58 25.16
C TYR A 182 -7.80 -7.18 23.97
N ALA A 183 -7.91 -7.85 22.83
CA ALA A 183 -7.13 -7.51 21.64
C ALA A 183 -7.51 -6.15 21.03
N LYS A 184 -8.79 -5.75 21.12
CA LYS A 184 -9.26 -4.43 20.69
C LYS A 184 -8.76 -3.32 21.61
N GLU A 185 -8.80 -3.55 22.92
CA GLU A 185 -8.29 -2.61 23.94
C GLU A 185 -6.75 -2.48 23.93
N ASN A 186 -6.05 -3.48 23.40
CA ASN A 186 -4.59 -3.52 23.31
C ASN A 186 -4.11 -3.64 21.85
N PRO A 187 -4.36 -2.62 21.01
CA PRO A 187 -4.17 -2.71 19.56
C PRO A 187 -2.70 -2.82 19.13
N THR A 188 -1.74 -2.56 20.01
CA THR A 188 -0.28 -2.67 19.73
C THR A 188 0.36 -3.96 20.24
N ASN A 189 -0.43 -4.88 20.83
CA ASN A 189 0.07 -6.16 21.34
C ASN A 189 0.12 -7.20 20.21
N SER A 190 1.16 -7.15 19.38
CA SER A 190 1.34 -8.04 18.24
C SER A 190 1.34 -9.52 18.61
N GLY A 191 1.98 -9.88 19.72
CA GLY A 191 2.03 -11.26 20.21
C GLY A 191 0.66 -11.85 20.55
N GLN A 192 -0.29 -11.03 21.05
CA GLN A 192 -1.68 -11.42 21.24
C GLN A 192 -2.44 -11.46 19.91
N ARG A 193 -2.24 -10.50 19.01
CA ARG A 193 -2.87 -10.49 17.68
C ARG A 193 -2.50 -11.75 16.87
N TRP A 194 -1.25 -12.18 16.92
CA TRP A 194 -0.81 -13.45 16.33
C TRP A 194 -1.45 -14.68 16.98
N LYS A 195 -1.66 -14.68 18.31
CA LYS A 195 -2.34 -15.77 19.01
C LYS A 195 -3.78 -15.95 18.54
N GLU A 196 -4.47 -14.86 18.23
CA GLU A 196 -5.85 -14.88 17.70
C GLU A 196 -5.91 -15.15 16.20
N THR A 197 -4.93 -14.67 15.44
CA THR A 197 -4.88 -14.83 13.98
C THR A 197 -4.44 -16.24 13.57
N ASN A 198 -3.46 -16.83 14.26
CA ASN A 198 -2.88 -18.14 13.92
C ASN A 198 -3.92 -19.25 13.68
N PRO A 199 -4.96 -19.42 14.52
CA PRO A 199 -6.01 -20.40 14.24
C PRO A 199 -6.80 -20.13 12.95
N MET A 200 -6.99 -18.87 12.54
CA MET A 200 -7.81 -18.48 11.37
C MET A 200 -7.29 -19.09 10.07
N PHE A 201 -5.96 -19.21 9.91
CA PHE A 201 -5.35 -19.83 8.74
C PHE A 201 -5.80 -21.29 8.53
N SER A 202 -6.22 -21.97 9.59
CA SER A 202 -6.58 -23.39 9.55
C SER A 202 -8.08 -23.68 9.67
N ARG A 203 -8.90 -22.69 10.07
CA ARG A 203 -10.36 -22.87 10.32
C ARG A 203 -11.13 -23.17 9.05
N LEU A 204 -10.98 -22.33 8.03
CA LEU A 204 -11.46 -22.58 6.66
C LEU A 204 -10.31 -22.21 5.72
N GLY A 205 -9.46 -23.18 5.40
CA GLY A 205 -8.16 -22.91 4.76
C GLY A 205 -7.64 -24.07 3.95
N SER A 206 -6.32 -24.26 3.96
CA SER A 206 -5.58 -25.08 2.97
C SER A 206 -6.09 -26.51 2.80
N LYS A 207 -6.64 -27.15 3.84
CA LYS A 207 -7.19 -28.53 3.73
C LYS A 207 -8.49 -28.60 2.92
N VAL A 208 -9.34 -27.59 3.02
CA VAL A 208 -10.58 -27.50 2.24
C VAL A 208 -10.24 -27.09 0.80
N ILE A 209 -9.32 -26.12 0.64
CA ILE A 209 -8.86 -25.63 -0.66
C ILE A 209 -8.15 -26.72 -1.47
N ALA A 210 -7.41 -27.62 -0.81
CA ALA A 210 -6.70 -28.71 -1.48
C ALA A 210 -7.61 -29.82 -2.04
N ASN A 211 -8.93 -29.76 -1.83
CA ASN A 211 -9.85 -30.61 -2.58
C ASN A 211 -9.87 -30.16 -4.05
N ALA A 212 -9.67 -31.08 -4.99
CA ALA A 212 -9.59 -30.78 -6.42
C ALA A 212 -10.84 -30.09 -6.98
N ASN A 213 -12.03 -30.41 -6.47
CA ASN A 213 -13.30 -29.79 -6.87
C ASN A 213 -13.45 -28.34 -6.37
N ILE A 214 -12.64 -27.96 -5.38
CA ILE A 214 -12.63 -26.63 -4.77
C ILE A 214 -11.46 -25.79 -5.30
N LYS A 215 -10.26 -26.37 -5.46
CA LYS A 215 -9.03 -25.66 -5.81
C LYS A 215 -9.17 -24.80 -7.08
N GLU A 216 -9.71 -25.37 -8.14
CA GLU A 216 -9.89 -24.67 -9.42
C GLU A 216 -10.86 -23.48 -9.27
N LYS A 217 -12.03 -23.71 -8.67
CA LYS A 217 -13.02 -22.65 -8.41
C LYS A 217 -12.49 -21.56 -7.47
N TYR A 218 -11.66 -21.94 -6.51
CA TYR A 218 -11.00 -21.02 -5.59
C TYR A 218 -10.01 -20.12 -6.32
N LEU A 219 -9.15 -20.69 -7.17
CA LEU A 219 -8.23 -19.92 -8.01
C LEU A 219 -8.98 -19.00 -8.97
N GLN A 220 -10.05 -19.49 -9.61
CA GLN A 220 -10.92 -18.68 -10.45
C GLN A 220 -11.51 -17.49 -9.66
N GLY A 221 -11.98 -17.74 -8.43
CA GLY A 221 -12.49 -16.68 -7.56
C GLY A 221 -11.46 -15.61 -7.18
N ILE A 222 -10.19 -15.98 -7.01
CA ILE A 222 -9.09 -15.01 -6.80
C ILE A 222 -8.93 -14.12 -8.03
N LEU A 223 -8.91 -14.71 -9.22
CA LEU A 223 -8.75 -13.99 -10.49
C LEU A 223 -9.94 -13.06 -10.75
N ASP A 224 -11.16 -13.52 -10.48
CA ASP A 224 -12.38 -12.70 -10.56
C ASP A 224 -12.33 -11.53 -9.58
N ALA A 225 -11.91 -11.75 -8.33
CA ALA A 225 -11.77 -10.70 -7.33
C ALA A 225 -10.74 -9.64 -7.75
N ALA A 226 -9.64 -10.03 -8.39
CA ALA A 226 -8.65 -9.10 -8.91
C ALA A 226 -9.22 -8.19 -10.00
N VAL A 227 -9.95 -8.75 -10.97
CA VAL A 227 -10.60 -7.95 -12.02
C VAL A 227 -11.69 -7.04 -11.41
N GLU A 228 -12.47 -7.53 -10.45
CA GLU A 228 -13.50 -6.76 -9.74
C GLU A 228 -12.92 -5.54 -9.00
N GLU A 229 -11.71 -5.68 -8.45
CA GLU A 229 -10.97 -4.64 -7.72
C GLU A 229 -10.01 -3.84 -8.62
N ASN A 230 -10.09 -4.00 -9.94
CA ASN A 230 -9.21 -3.38 -10.95
C ASN A 230 -7.70 -3.56 -10.64
N VAL A 231 -7.31 -4.78 -10.29
CA VAL A 231 -5.92 -5.25 -10.22
C VAL A 231 -5.59 -6.05 -11.49
N GLN A 232 -4.49 -5.70 -12.14
CA GLN A 232 -4.11 -6.29 -13.43
C GLN A 232 -3.15 -7.47 -13.29
N TYR A 233 -2.42 -7.62 -12.19
CA TYR A 233 -1.41 -8.68 -12.02
C TYR A 233 -1.35 -9.18 -10.57
N LEU A 234 -1.00 -10.46 -10.36
CA LEU A 234 -0.89 -11.05 -9.02
C LEU A 234 0.42 -11.81 -8.83
N GLU A 235 1.02 -11.68 -7.65
CA GLU A 235 2.02 -12.64 -7.14
C GLU A 235 1.59 -13.19 -5.79
N THR A 236 1.44 -14.52 -5.70
CA THR A 236 0.95 -15.19 -4.50
C THR A 236 2.00 -16.12 -3.90
N ARG A 237 2.23 -15.98 -2.60
CA ARG A 237 2.97 -16.93 -1.78
C ARG A 237 2.15 -18.20 -1.63
N THR A 238 2.73 -19.34 -1.98
CA THR A 238 2.05 -20.62 -1.82
C THR A 238 3.03 -21.73 -1.47
N SER A 239 2.54 -22.70 -0.69
CA SER A 239 3.36 -23.85 -0.33
C SER A 239 3.16 -24.96 -1.35
N ILE A 240 4.24 -25.41 -1.97
CA ILE A 240 4.20 -26.42 -3.03
C ILE A 240 4.34 -27.79 -2.35
N TYR A 241 3.25 -28.41 -1.90
CA TYR A 241 3.31 -29.66 -1.10
C TYR A 241 2.61 -30.88 -1.72
N GLY A 242 2.12 -30.81 -2.97
CA GLY A 242 1.43 -31.94 -3.60
C GLY A 242 0.24 -32.45 -2.79
N ARG A 243 -0.62 -31.53 -2.33
CA ARG A 243 -1.70 -31.84 -1.39
C ARG A 243 -3.07 -32.06 -2.05
N LEU A 244 -3.14 -31.96 -3.37
CA LEU A 244 -4.38 -32.09 -4.11
C LEU A 244 -5.00 -33.47 -3.87
N TYR A 245 -6.27 -33.51 -3.48
CA TYR A 245 -6.99 -34.75 -3.22
C TYR A 245 -8.43 -34.72 -3.73
N VAL A 246 -9.00 -35.91 -3.88
CA VAL A 246 -10.44 -36.13 -4.04
C VAL A 246 -10.95 -37.03 -2.92
N LEU A 247 -12.24 -36.98 -2.65
CA LEU A 247 -12.89 -37.97 -1.80
C LEU A 247 -13.12 -39.26 -2.59
N ASP A 248 -12.72 -40.39 -2.00
CA ASP A 248 -12.75 -41.69 -2.63
C ASP A 248 -13.25 -42.74 -1.63
N PRO A 249 -14.39 -43.41 -1.89
CA PRO A 249 -14.98 -44.39 -0.99
C PRO A 249 -14.25 -45.74 -1.01
N ASP A 250 -13.24 -45.95 -1.87
CA ASP A 250 -12.43 -47.17 -1.86
C ASP A 250 -11.87 -47.43 -0.44
N PRO A 251 -12.11 -48.63 0.14
CA PRO A 251 -11.69 -48.97 1.49
C PRO A 251 -10.22 -48.67 1.81
N LYS A 252 -9.31 -48.70 0.81
CA LYS A 252 -7.89 -48.40 1.01
C LYS A 252 -7.61 -46.96 1.47
N TYR A 253 -8.55 -46.03 1.25
CA TYR A 253 -8.44 -44.64 1.70
C TYR A 253 -9.12 -44.36 3.04
N THR A 254 -9.72 -45.36 3.68
CA THR A 254 -10.39 -45.23 4.98
C THR A 254 -9.45 -44.68 6.06
N SER A 255 -8.21 -45.16 6.11
CA SER A 255 -7.17 -44.68 7.04
C SER A 255 -6.80 -43.21 6.82
N LYS A 256 -6.98 -42.71 5.59
CA LYS A 256 -6.84 -41.30 5.19
C LYS A 256 -8.17 -40.54 5.22
N ARG A 257 -9.17 -41.08 5.93
CA ARG A 257 -10.51 -40.47 6.09
C ARG A 257 -11.28 -40.29 4.78
N GLY A 258 -10.99 -41.14 3.80
CA GLY A 258 -11.56 -41.10 2.45
C GLY A 258 -10.80 -40.18 1.49
N LYS A 259 -9.64 -39.63 1.85
CA LYS A 259 -8.86 -38.75 0.97
C LYS A 259 -7.87 -39.52 0.11
N ARG A 260 -8.09 -39.52 -1.19
CA ARG A 260 -7.11 -39.96 -2.19
C ARG A 260 -6.34 -38.76 -2.70
N TYR A 261 -5.09 -38.64 -2.27
CA TYR A 261 -4.16 -37.64 -2.82
C TYR A 261 -3.79 -38.03 -4.25
N ILE A 262 -4.01 -37.11 -5.19
CA ILE A 262 -3.88 -37.36 -6.63
C ILE A 262 -2.62 -36.74 -7.23
N ASP A 263 -1.98 -35.83 -6.49
CA ASP A 263 -0.68 -35.29 -6.88
C ASP A 263 0.44 -36.21 -6.39
N THR A 264 0.83 -37.17 -7.23
CA THR A 264 1.99 -38.03 -7.01
C THR A 264 3.29 -37.42 -7.54
N SER A 265 3.22 -36.21 -8.08
CA SER A 265 4.30 -35.47 -8.74
C SER A 265 4.88 -34.37 -7.87
N ASP A 266 4.71 -34.48 -6.55
CA ASP A 266 5.26 -33.57 -5.57
C ASP A 266 4.85 -32.10 -5.88
N GLY A 267 3.57 -31.83 -6.12
CA GLY A 267 3.05 -30.46 -6.33
C GLY A 267 2.96 -30.01 -7.79
N GLU A 268 3.55 -30.76 -8.72
CA GLU A 268 3.60 -30.37 -10.13
C GLU A 268 2.22 -30.45 -10.80
N LEU A 269 1.38 -31.41 -10.45
CA LEU A 269 0.02 -31.53 -10.99
C LEU A 269 -0.82 -30.29 -10.64
N GLU A 270 -0.72 -29.80 -9.41
CA GLU A 270 -1.42 -28.58 -8.97
C GLU A 270 -0.94 -27.34 -9.76
N ILE A 271 0.35 -27.26 -10.06
CA ILE A 271 0.93 -26.19 -10.89
C ILE A 271 0.35 -26.25 -12.31
N GLN A 272 0.35 -27.43 -12.94
CA GLN A 272 -0.17 -27.61 -14.30
C GLN A 272 -1.66 -27.26 -14.41
N GLN A 273 -2.46 -27.67 -13.42
CA GLN A 273 -3.88 -27.27 -13.35
C GLN A 273 -4.04 -25.76 -13.20
N SER A 274 -3.25 -25.14 -12.32
CA SER A 274 -3.32 -23.70 -12.10
C SER A 274 -2.93 -22.91 -13.36
N ILE A 275 -1.89 -23.34 -14.09
CA ILE A 275 -1.49 -22.74 -15.38
C ILE A 275 -2.66 -22.78 -16.37
N LYS A 276 -3.32 -23.94 -16.52
CA LYS A 276 -4.48 -24.07 -17.41
C LYS A 276 -5.60 -23.08 -17.05
N THR A 277 -5.94 -22.95 -15.77
CA THR A 277 -6.97 -22.01 -15.30
C THR A 277 -6.58 -20.57 -15.59
N ILE A 278 -5.31 -20.21 -15.33
CA ILE A 278 -4.81 -18.84 -15.51
C ILE A 278 -4.74 -18.47 -17.00
N ASP A 279 -4.25 -19.36 -17.86
CA ASP A 279 -4.19 -19.13 -19.30
C ASP A 279 -5.58 -18.96 -19.90
N ALA A 280 -6.53 -19.81 -19.48
CA ALA A 280 -7.93 -19.69 -19.88
C ALA A 280 -8.54 -18.34 -19.42
N PHE A 281 -8.20 -17.91 -18.20
CA PHE A 281 -8.65 -16.64 -17.66
C PHE A 281 -8.09 -15.43 -18.41
N ILE A 282 -6.77 -15.41 -18.68
CA ILE A 282 -6.11 -14.34 -19.44
C ILE A 282 -6.71 -14.24 -20.84
N LYS A 283 -6.97 -15.38 -21.49
CA LYS A 283 -7.62 -15.42 -22.81
C LYS A 283 -9.01 -14.78 -22.79
N LYS A 284 -9.78 -14.98 -21.71
CA LYS A 284 -11.12 -14.37 -21.53
C LYS A 284 -11.04 -12.90 -21.09
N ASN A 285 -9.97 -12.51 -20.41
CA ASN A 285 -9.79 -11.19 -19.82
C ASN A 285 -8.46 -10.58 -20.30
N PRO A 286 -8.38 -10.08 -21.56
CA PRO A 286 -7.11 -9.65 -22.17
C PRO A 286 -6.42 -8.49 -21.44
N HIS A 287 -7.17 -7.72 -20.63
CA HIS A 287 -6.63 -6.65 -19.79
C HIS A 287 -5.91 -7.17 -18.53
N PHE A 288 -6.18 -8.40 -18.10
CA PHE A 288 -5.46 -9.04 -17.01
C PHE A 288 -4.09 -9.51 -17.53
N ILE A 289 -3.03 -9.20 -16.78
CA ILE A 289 -1.63 -9.49 -17.15
C ILE A 289 -1.32 -10.95 -16.87
N GLY A 290 -1.61 -11.42 -15.65
CA GLY A 290 -1.34 -12.81 -15.24
C GLY A 290 -1.17 -12.96 -13.73
N LEU A 291 -0.80 -14.17 -13.34
CA LEU A 291 -0.49 -14.53 -11.96
C LEU A 291 0.78 -15.38 -11.92
N ARG A 292 1.70 -15.07 -11.00
CA ARG A 292 2.82 -15.94 -10.64
C ARG A 292 2.76 -16.34 -9.17
N LYS A 293 3.45 -17.43 -8.85
CA LYS A 293 3.54 -18.01 -7.51
C LYS A 293 4.94 -17.86 -6.97
N ILE A 294 5.06 -17.48 -5.71
CA ILE A 294 6.30 -17.50 -4.95
C ILE A 294 6.20 -18.72 -4.04
N ALA A 295 7.08 -19.70 -4.24
CA ALA A 295 7.15 -20.86 -3.39
C ALA A 295 7.50 -20.41 -1.97
N ASN A 296 6.88 -20.99 -0.94
CA ASN A 296 7.22 -20.63 0.43
C ASN A 296 7.46 -21.85 1.33
N SER A 297 8.15 -21.57 2.43
CA SER A 297 8.26 -22.45 3.59
C SER A 297 8.00 -21.66 4.87
N PHE A 298 7.56 -22.36 5.91
CA PHE A 298 7.32 -21.74 7.21
C PHE A 298 8.64 -21.58 7.96
N ARG A 299 8.88 -20.41 8.54
CA ARG A 299 10.10 -20.16 9.32
C ARG A 299 10.23 -21.02 10.58
N ARG A 300 9.15 -21.66 11.04
CA ARG A 300 9.17 -22.66 12.15
C ARG A 300 9.44 -24.09 11.66
N ASN A 301 9.71 -24.29 10.37
CA ASN A 301 10.05 -25.61 9.82
C ASN A 301 11.43 -26.05 10.33
N THR A 302 11.69 -27.35 10.25
CA THR A 302 13.02 -27.93 10.53
C THR A 302 14.02 -27.52 9.44
N MET A 303 15.33 -27.47 9.74
CA MET A 303 16.39 -27.25 8.74
C MET A 303 16.22 -28.13 7.50
N LYS A 304 16.05 -29.45 7.73
CA LYS A 304 15.82 -30.43 6.65
C LYS A 304 14.58 -30.10 5.81
N GLY A 305 13.48 -29.71 6.46
CA GLY A 305 12.24 -29.36 5.78
C GLY A 305 12.35 -28.06 4.99
N MET A 306 13.01 -27.04 5.57
CA MET A 306 13.28 -25.76 4.91
C MET A 306 14.11 -25.97 3.63
N TYR A 307 15.23 -26.68 3.74
CA TYR A 307 16.09 -26.96 2.59
C TYR A 307 15.38 -27.78 1.51
N ALA A 308 14.58 -28.79 1.89
CA ALA A 308 13.79 -29.56 0.92
C ALA A 308 12.77 -28.69 0.17
N ASP A 309 12.12 -27.74 0.85
CA ASP A 309 11.20 -26.79 0.24
C ASP A 309 11.93 -25.80 -0.69
N MET A 310 13.14 -25.37 -0.32
CA MET A 310 14.01 -24.53 -1.16
C MET A 310 14.48 -25.25 -2.43
N GLU A 311 15.00 -26.49 -2.32
CA GLU A 311 15.43 -27.28 -3.48
C GLU A 311 14.26 -27.52 -4.44
N LYS A 312 13.08 -27.75 -3.87
CA LYS A 312 11.84 -27.87 -4.63
C LYS A 312 11.47 -26.56 -5.34
N ALA A 313 11.58 -25.43 -4.67
CA ALA A 313 11.36 -24.12 -5.28
C ALA A 313 12.31 -23.88 -6.46
N VAL A 314 13.60 -24.20 -6.32
CA VAL A 314 14.59 -24.13 -7.42
C VAL A 314 14.14 -25.00 -8.60
N ARG A 315 13.83 -26.29 -8.35
CA ARG A 315 13.38 -27.21 -9.41
C ARG A 315 12.13 -26.69 -10.14
N MET A 316 11.15 -26.19 -9.40
CA MET A 316 9.90 -25.69 -9.97
C MET A 316 10.08 -24.35 -10.69
N HIS A 317 10.95 -23.46 -10.19
CA HIS A 317 11.33 -22.22 -10.88
C HIS A 317 12.01 -22.50 -12.22
N LEU A 318 12.99 -23.40 -12.24
CA LEU A 318 13.70 -23.74 -13.48
C LEU A 318 12.78 -24.39 -14.53
N LYS A 319 11.80 -25.20 -14.09
CA LYS A 319 10.87 -25.89 -14.98
C LYS A 319 9.71 -25.00 -15.45
N TYR A 320 9.24 -24.11 -14.59
CA TYR A 320 8.08 -23.24 -14.83
C TYR A 320 8.41 -21.76 -14.53
N PRO A 321 9.43 -21.15 -15.17
CA PRO A 321 9.95 -19.83 -14.78
C PRO A 321 8.95 -18.68 -14.96
N ASN A 322 7.99 -18.85 -15.89
CA ASN A 322 6.93 -17.88 -16.12
C ASN A 322 5.79 -17.98 -15.10
N TYR A 323 5.84 -18.97 -14.21
CA TYR A 323 4.77 -19.26 -13.25
C TYR A 323 5.25 -19.31 -11.81
N ILE A 324 6.42 -19.90 -11.55
CA ILE A 324 7.07 -19.90 -10.24
C ILE A 324 8.13 -18.82 -10.23
N ALA A 325 7.86 -17.71 -9.54
CA ALA A 325 8.68 -16.51 -9.52
C ALA A 325 9.93 -16.64 -8.65
N GLY A 326 9.85 -17.37 -7.54
CA GLY A 326 10.93 -17.39 -6.55
C GLY A 326 10.58 -18.13 -5.27
N PHE A 327 11.31 -17.81 -4.21
CA PHE A 327 11.16 -18.36 -2.86
C PHE A 327 10.95 -17.28 -1.78
N ASP A 328 10.22 -17.62 -0.74
CA ASP A 328 9.93 -16.80 0.44
C ASP A 328 9.89 -17.66 1.73
N MET A 329 10.17 -17.04 2.86
CA MET A 329 10.06 -17.63 4.18
C MET A 329 8.99 -16.88 5.00
N VAL A 330 7.93 -17.57 5.40
CA VAL A 330 6.70 -16.95 5.95
C VAL A 330 6.44 -17.30 7.42
N GLY A 331 5.53 -16.56 8.04
CA GLY A 331 5.05 -16.75 9.42
C GLY A 331 5.59 -15.71 10.41
N GLU A 332 5.00 -15.67 11.62
CA GLU A 332 5.31 -14.73 12.70
C GLU A 332 6.82 -14.57 12.92
N GLU A 333 7.36 -13.40 12.56
CA GLU A 333 8.81 -13.17 12.54
C GLU A 333 9.43 -13.16 13.92
N ASP A 334 8.86 -12.38 14.84
CA ASP A 334 9.39 -12.19 16.21
C ASP A 334 9.52 -13.48 17.04
N ARG A 335 8.75 -14.52 16.66
CA ARG A 335 8.74 -15.84 17.33
C ARG A 335 9.16 -16.97 16.39
N GLY A 336 9.66 -16.64 15.22
CA GLY A 336 10.11 -17.58 14.20
C GLY A 336 11.61 -17.88 14.31
N ASN A 337 12.12 -18.69 13.40
CA ASN A 337 13.55 -18.64 13.10
C ASN A 337 13.82 -17.47 12.12
N SER A 338 14.97 -16.84 12.28
CA SER A 338 15.58 -15.84 11.41
C SER A 338 16.03 -16.45 10.09
N LEU A 339 16.35 -15.61 9.11
CA LEU A 339 17.03 -16.03 7.88
C LEU A 339 18.44 -16.54 8.21
N LEU A 340 19.10 -15.94 9.20
CA LEU A 340 20.44 -16.33 9.65
C LEU A 340 20.48 -17.77 10.16
N TYR A 341 19.43 -18.24 10.83
CA TYR A 341 19.28 -19.64 11.25
C TYR A 341 19.37 -20.63 10.08
N PHE A 342 18.87 -20.23 8.90
CA PHE A 342 18.88 -21.04 7.68
C PHE A 342 19.98 -20.61 6.69
N MET A 343 20.96 -19.82 7.11
CA MET A 343 21.91 -19.19 6.19
C MET A 343 22.68 -20.19 5.33
N GLU A 344 23.15 -21.29 5.91
CA GLU A 344 23.84 -22.35 5.14
C GLU A 344 22.97 -22.91 4.02
N ASP A 345 21.66 -23.05 4.25
CA ASP A 345 20.72 -23.57 3.28
C ASP A 345 20.44 -22.56 2.16
N PHE A 346 20.34 -21.26 2.49
CA PHE A 346 20.26 -20.20 1.49
C PHE A 346 21.52 -20.13 0.62
N LEU A 347 22.71 -20.22 1.21
CA LEU A 347 23.97 -20.14 0.47
C LEU A 347 24.16 -21.32 -0.50
N LYS A 348 23.63 -22.51 -0.18
CA LYS A 348 23.63 -23.66 -1.11
C LYS A 348 22.81 -23.41 -2.38
N LEU A 349 21.91 -22.42 -2.39
CA LEU A 349 21.11 -22.10 -3.58
C LEU A 349 21.89 -21.28 -4.61
N TYR A 350 23.02 -20.69 -4.23
CA TYR A 350 23.85 -19.92 -5.14
C TYR A 350 24.62 -20.81 -6.12
N ASP A 351 24.71 -20.34 -7.36
CA ASP A 351 25.59 -20.91 -8.36
C ASP A 351 26.99 -20.33 -8.20
N ASN A 352 28.00 -21.20 -8.01
CA ASN A 352 29.37 -20.77 -7.77
C ASN A 352 30.03 -20.08 -8.98
N ALA A 353 29.54 -20.31 -10.20
CA ALA A 353 30.10 -19.73 -11.41
C ALA A 353 29.51 -18.33 -11.68
N THR A 354 28.22 -18.13 -11.43
CA THR A 354 27.56 -16.83 -11.67
C THR A 354 27.56 -15.93 -10.44
N GLY A 355 27.66 -16.50 -9.24
CA GLY A 355 27.46 -15.77 -7.98
C GLY A 355 26.00 -15.36 -7.74
N GLU A 356 25.05 -15.90 -8.51
CA GLU A 356 23.63 -15.60 -8.38
C GLU A 356 22.87 -16.78 -7.76
N SER A 357 21.79 -16.48 -7.02
CA SER A 357 20.87 -17.53 -6.55
C SER A 357 20.17 -18.20 -7.73
N ARG A 358 20.06 -19.54 -7.69
CA ARG A 358 19.30 -20.35 -8.65
C ARG A 358 17.78 -20.08 -8.60
N VAL A 359 17.31 -19.33 -7.61
CA VAL A 359 15.92 -18.90 -7.47
C VAL A 359 15.86 -17.49 -6.85
N PRO A 360 15.06 -16.55 -7.40
CA PRO A 360 14.92 -15.22 -6.81
C PRO A 360 14.26 -15.26 -5.41
N PHE A 361 14.64 -14.34 -4.53
CA PHE A 361 14.09 -14.23 -3.17
C PHE A 361 13.13 -13.04 -3.01
N TYR A 362 12.02 -13.27 -2.32
CA TYR A 362 10.97 -12.29 -1.99
C TYR A 362 10.59 -12.38 -0.51
N LEU A 363 11.54 -12.14 0.37
CA LEU A 363 11.52 -12.58 1.78
C LEU A 363 10.64 -11.68 2.65
N HIS A 364 9.76 -12.25 3.46
CA HIS A 364 9.23 -11.55 4.63
C HIS A 364 10.37 -11.17 5.57
N ASN A 365 10.51 -9.87 5.85
CA ASN A 365 11.65 -9.38 6.59
C ASN A 365 11.41 -8.02 7.23
N GLY A 366 11.71 -7.94 8.52
CA GLY A 366 11.53 -6.71 9.29
C GLY A 366 10.06 -6.42 9.60
N GLU A 367 9.18 -7.41 9.69
CA GLU A 367 7.81 -7.22 10.16
C GLU A 367 7.77 -7.19 11.69
N THR A 368 8.22 -6.07 12.26
CA THR A 368 8.32 -5.93 13.72
C THR A 368 8.18 -4.49 14.19
N ASN A 369 7.63 -4.32 15.39
CA ASN A 369 7.59 -3.06 16.11
C ASN A 369 8.58 -3.00 17.28
N TRP A 370 9.33 -4.07 17.58
CA TRP A 370 10.35 -4.08 18.64
C TRP A 370 11.47 -3.06 18.37
N PRO A 371 12.00 -2.39 19.39
CA PRO A 371 13.12 -1.46 19.24
C PRO A 371 14.40 -2.19 18.80
N ASP A 372 15.34 -1.44 18.23
CA ASP A 372 16.57 -1.92 17.58
C ASP A 372 17.68 -2.33 18.55
N ASP A 373 17.65 -1.82 19.78
CA ASP A 373 18.55 -2.22 20.87
C ASP A 373 18.18 -3.57 21.50
N LEU A 374 16.93 -4.00 21.35
CA LEU A 374 16.48 -5.32 21.76
C LEU A 374 16.95 -6.37 20.74
N LEU A 375 18.19 -6.82 20.92
CA LEU A 375 18.73 -8.05 20.32
C LEU A 375 18.13 -9.31 20.95
N THR A 376 16.83 -9.28 21.30
CA THR A 376 16.15 -10.38 21.97
C THR A 376 15.16 -11.03 21.02
N ALA A 377 15.32 -12.34 20.79
CA ALA A 377 14.30 -13.14 20.13
C ALA A 377 13.45 -13.86 21.18
N SER A 378 12.17 -14.04 20.89
CA SER A 378 11.32 -14.91 21.70
C SER A 378 11.62 -16.40 21.47
N ASN A 379 12.39 -16.73 20.43
CA ASN A 379 12.77 -18.09 20.08
C ASN A 379 14.09 -18.47 20.77
N ALA A 380 14.02 -19.32 21.78
CA ALA A 380 15.21 -19.75 22.54
C ALA A 380 16.24 -20.54 21.70
N ASN A 381 15.81 -21.17 20.60
CA ASN A 381 16.70 -21.94 19.73
C ASN A 381 17.34 -21.10 18.62
N ASP A 382 16.90 -19.85 18.48
CA ASP A 382 17.44 -18.88 17.52
C ASP A 382 17.31 -17.46 18.10
N PRO A 383 18.24 -17.05 18.99
CA PRO A 383 18.18 -15.78 19.71
C PRO A 383 18.57 -14.57 18.85
N VAL A 384 18.23 -14.57 17.56
CA VAL A 384 18.47 -13.45 16.63
C VAL A 384 17.24 -12.56 16.59
N GLY A 385 17.39 -11.32 17.06
CA GLY A 385 16.29 -10.34 17.03
C GLY A 385 15.82 -10.05 15.60
N THR A 386 14.51 -9.82 15.40
CA THR A 386 13.92 -9.58 14.08
C THR A 386 14.62 -8.46 13.31
N LEU A 387 15.03 -7.39 13.98
CA LEU A 387 15.73 -6.28 13.32
C LEU A 387 17.14 -6.66 12.86
N GLN A 388 17.82 -7.53 13.62
CA GLN A 388 19.10 -8.10 13.20
C GLN A 388 18.96 -9.00 11.96
N ASN A 389 17.78 -9.58 11.71
CA ASN A 389 17.49 -10.39 10.52
C ASN A 389 17.41 -9.56 9.21
N THR A 390 17.45 -8.23 9.28
CA THR A 390 17.24 -7.38 8.09
C THR A 390 18.45 -7.32 7.16
N TYR A 391 19.65 -7.56 7.68
CA TYR A 391 20.88 -7.56 6.88
C TYR A 391 20.90 -8.70 5.86
N GLU A 392 20.39 -9.88 6.25
CA GLU A 392 20.41 -11.08 5.41
C GLU A 392 19.60 -10.89 4.14
N ALA A 393 18.44 -10.24 4.18
CA ALA A 393 17.64 -10.02 2.97
C ALA A 393 18.37 -9.13 1.95
N VAL A 394 19.13 -8.12 2.42
CA VAL A 394 19.96 -7.25 1.58
C VAL A 394 21.14 -8.04 1.00
N LEU A 395 21.87 -8.79 1.82
CA LEU A 395 23.05 -9.56 1.41
C LEU A 395 22.70 -10.73 0.47
N LEU A 396 21.54 -11.36 0.69
CA LEU A 396 20.99 -12.40 -0.19
C LEU A 396 20.45 -11.84 -1.51
N GLY A 397 20.55 -10.53 -1.76
CA GLY A 397 20.11 -9.93 -3.01
C GLY A 397 18.61 -10.09 -3.28
N ALA A 398 17.79 -10.01 -2.23
CA ALA A 398 16.34 -10.14 -2.35
C ALA A 398 15.79 -9.11 -3.37
N LYS A 399 14.90 -9.59 -4.25
CA LYS A 399 14.28 -8.74 -5.28
C LYS A 399 13.24 -7.80 -4.67
N ARG A 400 12.58 -8.25 -3.60
CA ARG A 400 11.68 -7.46 -2.75
C ARG A 400 11.76 -7.96 -1.31
N VAL A 401 11.42 -7.08 -0.36
CA VAL A 401 11.28 -7.41 1.06
C VAL A 401 9.83 -7.21 1.51
N GLY A 402 9.27 -8.21 2.18
CA GLY A 402 7.90 -8.22 2.70
C GLY A 402 7.77 -7.43 4.00
N HIS A 403 6.78 -6.54 4.06
CA HIS A 403 6.46 -5.59 5.12
C HIS A 403 7.50 -4.50 5.37
N GLY A 404 8.72 -4.87 5.78
CA GLY A 404 9.84 -3.96 5.97
C GLY A 404 9.65 -2.85 7.02
N LEU A 405 8.74 -3.01 7.99
CA LEU A 405 8.49 -2.02 9.06
C LEU A 405 9.76 -1.65 9.82
N GLY A 406 10.58 -2.66 10.13
CA GLY A 406 11.80 -2.55 10.89
C GLY A 406 12.90 -1.74 10.21
N TYR A 407 12.88 -1.65 8.88
CA TYR A 407 13.88 -0.88 8.13
C TYR A 407 13.85 0.61 8.48
N PHE A 408 12.74 1.14 9.00
CA PHE A 408 12.66 2.53 9.49
C PHE A 408 13.70 2.85 10.58
N LYS A 409 14.15 1.84 11.33
CA LYS A 409 15.18 1.97 12.37
C LYS A 409 16.61 1.80 11.83
N HIS A 410 16.75 1.44 10.54
CA HIS A 410 18.03 1.20 9.89
C HIS A 410 18.18 2.10 8.64
N PRO A 411 18.45 3.40 8.81
CA PRO A 411 18.49 4.36 7.70
C PRO A 411 19.53 3.98 6.63
N TYR A 412 20.66 3.37 7.03
CA TYR A 412 21.65 2.85 6.07
C TYR A 412 21.11 1.68 5.24
N LEU A 413 20.34 0.77 5.84
CA LEU A 413 19.73 -0.33 5.09
C LEU A 413 18.62 0.17 4.16
N LEU A 414 17.83 1.17 4.57
CA LEU A 414 16.86 1.82 3.67
C LEU A 414 17.55 2.44 2.45
N ASP A 415 18.70 3.11 2.66
CA ASP A 415 19.46 3.68 1.55
C ASP A 415 20.01 2.58 0.63
N LEU A 416 20.49 1.46 1.18
CA LEU A 416 20.89 0.30 0.37
C LEU A 416 19.72 -0.28 -0.44
N LEU A 417 18.52 -0.43 0.15
CA LEU A 417 17.33 -0.88 -0.59
C LEU A 417 17.00 0.06 -1.76
N LYS A 418 17.12 1.37 -1.54
CA LYS A 418 16.95 2.37 -2.60
C LYS A 418 18.02 2.23 -3.69
N GLN A 419 19.29 2.13 -3.32
CA GLN A 419 20.40 1.99 -4.28
C GLN A 419 20.29 0.70 -5.11
N HIS A 420 19.93 -0.41 -4.46
CA HIS A 420 19.78 -1.72 -5.11
C HIS A 420 18.47 -1.87 -5.89
N GLN A 421 17.57 -0.88 -5.81
CA GLN A 421 16.23 -0.96 -6.39
C GLN A 421 15.48 -2.20 -5.87
N THR A 422 15.57 -2.45 -4.55
CA THR A 422 14.81 -3.50 -3.87
C THR A 422 13.56 -2.87 -3.29
N ALA A 423 12.39 -3.32 -3.74
CA ALA A 423 11.12 -2.76 -3.28
C ALA A 423 10.68 -3.35 -1.93
N ILE A 424 10.06 -2.51 -1.11
CA ILE A 424 9.36 -2.91 0.11
C ILE A 424 7.89 -3.15 -0.24
N GLU A 425 7.39 -4.36 0.05
CA GLU A 425 5.98 -4.72 -0.08
C GLU A 425 5.25 -4.35 1.22
N VAL A 426 4.48 -3.27 1.21
CA VAL A 426 3.81 -2.74 2.40
C VAL A 426 2.36 -3.18 2.44
N CYS A 427 1.91 -3.70 3.58
CA CYS A 427 0.55 -4.22 3.79
C CYS A 427 -0.11 -3.52 4.99
N PRO A 428 -0.60 -2.27 4.83
CA PRO A 428 -1.04 -1.42 5.94
C PRO A 428 -2.13 -2.05 6.79
N VAL A 429 -3.13 -2.69 6.17
CA VAL A 429 -4.23 -3.33 6.90
C VAL A 429 -3.72 -4.50 7.73
N SER A 430 -2.83 -5.32 7.17
CA SER A 430 -2.17 -6.40 7.91
C SER A 430 -1.40 -5.85 9.11
N ASN A 431 -0.58 -4.81 8.89
CA ASN A 431 0.22 -4.21 9.94
C ASN A 431 -0.62 -3.61 11.07
N GLN A 432 -1.82 -3.06 10.78
CA GLN A 432 -2.75 -2.62 11.81
C GLN A 432 -3.40 -3.79 12.56
N LEU A 433 -3.94 -4.77 11.83
CA LEU A 433 -4.69 -5.88 12.43
C LEU A 433 -3.81 -6.84 13.23
N LEU A 434 -2.55 -7.00 12.84
CA LEU A 434 -1.51 -7.75 13.55
C LEU A 434 -0.85 -6.93 14.67
N GLY A 435 -1.26 -5.69 14.88
CA GLY A 435 -0.87 -4.87 16.02
C GLY A 435 0.52 -4.26 15.95
N TYR A 436 1.07 -4.09 14.75
CA TYR A 436 2.34 -3.41 14.54
C TYR A 436 2.19 -1.88 14.44
N THR A 437 1.07 -1.40 13.88
CA THR A 437 0.80 0.04 13.75
C THR A 437 -0.69 0.32 13.93
N ALA A 438 -1.09 0.75 15.13
CA ALA A 438 -2.50 1.00 15.44
C ALA A 438 -3.09 2.20 14.68
N ASP A 439 -2.32 3.29 14.55
CA ASP A 439 -2.70 4.50 13.82
C ASP A 439 -1.90 4.57 12.51
N LEU A 440 -2.58 4.32 11.38
CA LEU A 440 -1.94 4.22 10.08
C LEU A 440 -1.42 5.55 9.54
N ARG A 441 -1.75 6.69 10.17
CA ARG A 441 -1.09 7.99 9.90
C ARG A 441 0.40 7.96 10.26
N ASN A 442 0.78 7.12 11.22
CA ASN A 442 2.15 6.96 11.71
C ASN A 442 2.89 5.78 11.06
N HIS A 443 2.31 5.15 10.03
CA HIS A 443 2.92 4.01 9.37
C HIS A 443 4.23 4.41 8.67
N PRO A 444 5.36 3.70 8.87
CA PRO A 444 6.68 4.15 8.40
C PRO A 444 6.82 4.25 6.87
N ALA A 445 5.96 3.56 6.12
CA ALA A 445 5.97 3.56 4.66
C ALA A 445 5.85 4.95 4.02
N ILE A 446 5.20 5.93 4.68
CA ILE A 446 5.20 7.30 4.15
C ILE A 446 6.62 7.86 4.06
N ASN A 447 7.46 7.59 5.05
CA ASN A 447 8.86 8.03 5.03
C ASN A 447 9.65 7.28 3.95
N PHE A 448 9.39 5.99 3.73
CA PHE A 448 10.03 5.23 2.64
C PHE A 448 9.72 5.88 1.27
N ILE A 449 8.45 6.20 1.02
CA ILE A 449 8.01 6.90 -0.19
C ILE A 449 8.71 8.26 -0.31
N ARG A 450 8.72 9.06 0.76
CA ARG A 450 9.32 10.41 0.76
C ARG A 450 10.85 10.40 0.67
N MET A 451 11.51 9.31 1.04
CA MET A 451 12.95 9.08 0.84
C MET A 451 13.29 8.52 -0.54
N GLY A 452 12.29 8.21 -1.36
CA GLY A 452 12.46 7.62 -2.69
C GLY A 452 12.81 6.13 -2.68
N VAL A 453 12.59 5.43 -1.56
CA VAL A 453 12.69 3.96 -1.48
C VAL A 453 11.52 3.37 -2.29
N PRO A 454 11.75 2.36 -3.14
CA PRO A 454 10.65 1.77 -3.90
C PRO A 454 9.66 1.04 -2.98
N VAL A 455 8.39 1.43 -3.06
CA VAL A 455 7.29 0.82 -2.30
C VAL A 455 6.25 0.25 -3.24
N ILE A 456 5.68 -0.89 -2.86
CA ILE A 456 4.53 -1.53 -3.50
C ILE A 456 3.49 -1.81 -2.41
N LEU A 457 2.21 -1.57 -2.69
CA LEU A 457 1.14 -1.95 -1.76
C LEU A 457 0.71 -3.40 -1.98
N GLY A 458 0.58 -4.15 -0.90
CA GLY A 458 0.05 -5.51 -0.84
C GLY A 458 -1.16 -5.60 0.07
N ALA A 459 -2.00 -6.61 -0.14
CA ALA A 459 -3.17 -6.86 0.72
C ALA A 459 -2.98 -8.03 1.70
N ASP A 460 -1.92 -8.81 1.51
CA ASP A 460 -1.51 -9.90 2.40
C ASP A 460 -2.58 -11.02 2.51
N ASP A 461 -3.35 -11.04 3.61
CA ASP A 461 -4.33 -12.08 3.92
C ASP A 461 -5.80 -11.57 4.08
N PRO A 462 -6.42 -10.90 3.08
CA PRO A 462 -7.75 -10.30 3.22
C PRO A 462 -8.80 -11.24 3.82
N ALA A 463 -8.81 -12.50 3.40
CA ALA A 463 -9.77 -13.49 3.87
C ALA A 463 -9.55 -13.89 5.33
N THR A 464 -8.30 -13.99 5.77
CA THR A 464 -7.96 -14.33 7.17
C THR A 464 -8.33 -13.17 8.08
N PHE A 465 -8.11 -11.94 7.63
CA PHE A 465 -8.48 -10.74 8.37
C PHE A 465 -9.99 -10.57 8.44
N GLY A 466 -10.71 -10.78 7.34
CA GLY A 466 -12.18 -10.74 7.32
C GLY A 466 -12.78 -9.74 6.35
N TYR A 467 -12.05 -9.35 5.32
CA TYR A 467 -12.52 -8.48 4.26
C TYR A 467 -12.24 -9.11 2.88
N ASN A 468 -12.68 -8.45 1.82
CA ASN A 468 -12.67 -9.01 0.46
C ASN A 468 -12.28 -8.00 -0.62
N TYR A 469 -11.50 -6.99 -0.24
CA TYR A 469 -11.19 -5.84 -1.08
C TYR A 469 -9.69 -5.55 -1.04
N PHE A 470 -9.04 -5.54 -2.21
CA PHE A 470 -7.68 -5.02 -2.32
C PHE A 470 -7.64 -3.51 -2.17
N THR A 471 -8.75 -2.83 -2.41
CA THR A 471 -8.88 -1.38 -2.29
C THR A 471 -8.75 -0.89 -0.83
N ALA A 472 -8.90 -1.75 0.18
CA ALA A 472 -8.77 -1.36 1.59
C ALA A 472 -7.38 -0.79 1.89
N ASP A 473 -6.31 -1.51 1.53
CA ASP A 473 -4.93 -1.03 1.72
C ASP A 473 -4.62 0.26 0.94
N TRP A 474 -5.22 0.40 -0.25
CA TRP A 474 -5.09 1.63 -1.05
C TRP A 474 -5.81 2.81 -0.41
N TYR A 475 -6.99 2.59 0.17
CA TYR A 475 -7.72 3.60 0.93
C TYR A 475 -6.92 4.04 2.16
N GLU A 476 -6.42 3.08 2.95
CA GLU A 476 -5.67 3.38 4.16
C GLU A 476 -4.39 4.18 3.85
N ALA A 477 -3.65 3.77 2.81
CA ALA A 477 -2.48 4.52 2.35
C ALA A 477 -2.87 5.92 1.82
N PHE A 478 -3.89 6.01 0.95
CA PHE A 478 -4.30 7.28 0.34
C PHE A 478 -4.77 8.30 1.38
N MET A 479 -5.63 7.87 2.29
CA MET A 479 -6.18 8.72 3.34
C MET A 479 -5.14 8.98 4.43
N GLY A 480 -4.58 7.92 5.01
CA GLY A 480 -3.70 7.97 6.16
C GLY A 480 -2.36 8.66 5.91
N TRP A 481 -1.77 8.46 4.73
CA TRP A 481 -0.41 8.96 4.45
C TRP A 481 -0.35 10.27 3.66
N GLY A 482 -1.50 10.89 3.40
CA GLY A 482 -1.48 12.15 2.65
C GLY A 482 -1.12 11.99 1.16
N LEU A 483 -1.39 10.81 0.56
CA LEU A 483 -1.02 10.58 -0.84
C LEU A 483 -1.94 11.32 -1.82
N ARG A 484 -1.39 11.65 -2.99
CA ARG A 484 -2.08 12.27 -4.13
C ARG A 484 -2.05 11.35 -5.37
N LEU A 485 -2.71 11.75 -6.46
CA LEU A 485 -2.71 10.95 -7.70
C LEU A 485 -1.31 10.57 -8.22
N PRO A 486 -0.27 11.44 -8.19
CA PRO A 486 1.09 11.05 -8.57
C PRO A 486 1.65 9.90 -7.72
N ASP A 487 1.39 9.91 -6.41
CA ASP A 487 1.82 8.83 -5.51
C ASP A 487 1.12 7.51 -5.88
N LEU A 488 -0.21 7.54 -6.11
CA LEU A 488 -0.98 6.35 -6.51
C LEU A 488 -0.47 5.79 -7.85
N LYS A 489 -0.19 6.67 -8.81
CA LYS A 489 0.39 6.33 -10.12
C LYS A 489 1.74 5.65 -9.95
N LYS A 490 2.61 6.19 -9.09
CA LYS A 490 3.95 5.64 -8.79
C LYS A 490 3.86 4.28 -8.11
N LEU A 491 2.99 4.10 -7.12
CA LEU A 491 2.78 2.81 -6.45
C LEU A 491 2.29 1.72 -7.43
N ALA A 492 1.33 2.06 -8.30
CA ALA A 492 0.83 1.14 -9.31
C ALA A 492 1.91 0.77 -10.34
N ILE A 493 2.69 1.74 -10.80
CA ILE A 493 3.80 1.50 -11.73
C ILE A 493 4.94 0.70 -11.08
N ASN A 494 5.29 1.00 -9.83
CA ASN A 494 6.26 0.23 -9.04
C ASN A 494 5.86 -1.24 -8.95
N SER A 495 4.59 -1.54 -8.67
CA SER A 495 4.11 -2.92 -8.57
C SER A 495 4.39 -3.75 -9.82
N LEU A 496 4.38 -3.12 -11.01
CA LEU A 496 4.70 -3.76 -12.28
C LEU A 496 6.21 -3.79 -12.55
N HIS A 497 6.94 -2.71 -12.27
CA HIS A 497 8.40 -2.65 -12.46
C HIS A 497 9.16 -3.65 -11.59
N TYR A 498 8.73 -3.83 -10.35
CA TYR A 498 9.36 -4.72 -9.37
C TYR A 498 8.73 -6.13 -9.34
N SER A 499 7.85 -6.45 -10.29
CA SER A 499 7.35 -7.80 -10.47
C SER A 499 8.42 -8.79 -10.91
N ALA A 500 8.12 -10.09 -10.79
CA ALA A 500 8.97 -11.16 -11.30
C ALA A 500 8.97 -11.27 -12.83
N MET A 501 8.12 -10.51 -13.52
CA MET A 501 8.06 -10.47 -14.99
C MET A 501 9.42 -10.13 -15.61
N THR A 502 9.68 -10.67 -16.80
CA THR A 502 10.82 -10.28 -17.63
C THR A 502 10.69 -8.81 -18.04
N THR A 503 11.80 -8.18 -18.45
CA THR A 503 11.80 -6.78 -18.92
C THR A 503 10.79 -6.56 -20.05
N LYS A 504 10.69 -7.51 -21.00
CA LYS A 504 9.73 -7.43 -22.11
C LYS A 504 8.28 -7.48 -21.64
N GLU A 505 7.97 -8.41 -20.72
CA GLU A 505 6.63 -8.53 -20.14
C GLU A 505 6.25 -7.27 -19.34
N LYS A 506 7.19 -6.70 -18.56
CA LYS A 506 6.97 -5.44 -17.83
C LYS A 506 6.61 -4.28 -18.76
N VAL A 507 7.37 -4.14 -19.86
CA VAL A 507 7.12 -3.09 -20.85
C VAL A 507 5.73 -3.25 -21.50
N SER A 508 5.35 -4.47 -21.89
CA SER A 508 4.01 -4.75 -22.44
C SER A 508 2.92 -4.53 -21.40
N ALA A 509 3.09 -5.05 -20.17
CA ALA A 509 2.15 -4.87 -19.07
C ALA A 509 1.86 -3.39 -18.77
N ILE A 510 2.90 -2.55 -18.74
CA ILE A 510 2.76 -1.12 -18.48
C ILE A 510 2.15 -0.40 -19.69
N ASN A 511 2.69 -0.60 -20.89
CA ASN A 511 2.31 0.21 -22.05
C ASN A 511 1.01 -0.23 -22.72
N GLU A 512 0.75 -1.53 -22.78
CA GLU A 512 -0.36 -2.10 -23.55
C GLU A 512 -1.57 -2.42 -22.67
N LYS A 513 -1.39 -2.61 -21.36
CA LYS A 513 -2.48 -2.97 -20.43
C LYS A 513 -2.77 -1.88 -19.40
N TRP A 514 -1.77 -1.49 -18.61
CA TRP A 514 -1.99 -0.55 -17.49
C TRP A 514 -2.22 0.89 -17.96
N LYS A 515 -1.40 1.43 -18.88
CA LYS A 515 -1.57 2.81 -19.40
C LYS A 515 -2.97 3.05 -20.01
N PRO A 516 -3.52 2.17 -20.87
CA PRO A 516 -4.89 2.31 -21.36
C PRO A 516 -5.94 2.29 -20.25
N ALA A 517 -5.81 1.40 -19.26
CA ALA A 517 -6.72 1.35 -18.11
C ALA A 517 -6.65 2.63 -17.28
N TYR A 518 -5.45 3.20 -17.11
CA TYR A 518 -5.22 4.45 -16.40
C TYR A 518 -5.79 5.65 -17.17
N SER A 519 -5.56 5.75 -18.48
CA SER A 519 -6.18 6.79 -19.32
C SER A 519 -7.71 6.73 -19.26
N LYS A 520 -8.30 5.53 -19.25
CA LYS A 520 -9.74 5.34 -19.06
C LYS A 520 -10.20 5.84 -17.69
N PHE A 521 -9.49 5.49 -16.62
CA PHE A 521 -9.77 5.99 -15.28
C PHE A 521 -9.75 7.52 -15.22
N ILE A 522 -8.71 8.15 -15.77
CA ILE A 522 -8.60 9.62 -15.81
C ILE A 522 -9.79 10.24 -16.55
N ALA A 523 -10.15 9.72 -17.73
CA ALA A 523 -11.27 10.24 -18.50
C ALA A 523 -12.63 10.09 -17.77
N ASP A 524 -12.86 8.92 -17.13
CA ASP A 524 -14.11 8.65 -16.43
C ASP A 524 -14.25 9.49 -15.15
N ILE A 525 -13.18 9.62 -14.36
CA ILE A 525 -13.19 10.43 -13.13
C ILE A 525 -13.23 11.93 -13.43
N LYS A 526 -12.55 12.40 -14.49
CA LYS A 526 -12.70 13.78 -14.97
C LYS A 526 -14.15 14.10 -15.33
N ARG A 527 -14.82 13.21 -16.08
CA ARG A 527 -16.24 13.40 -16.43
C ARG A 527 -17.12 13.48 -15.19
N GLU A 528 -16.87 12.62 -14.21
CA GLU A 528 -17.55 12.63 -12.93
C GLU A 528 -17.34 13.96 -12.20
N ALA A 529 -16.10 14.40 -12.04
CA ALA A 529 -15.74 15.67 -11.41
C ALA A 529 -16.42 16.86 -12.09
N CYS A 530 -16.36 16.93 -13.41
CA CYS A 530 -16.89 18.07 -14.17
C CYS A 530 -18.40 18.04 -14.38
N SER A 531 -19.09 16.99 -13.93
CA SER A 531 -20.55 16.95 -13.86
C SER A 531 -21.11 17.55 -12.57
N ILE A 532 -20.26 17.83 -11.58
CA ILE A 532 -20.65 18.41 -10.30
C ILE A 532 -20.74 19.92 -10.44
N ASP A 533 -21.89 20.47 -10.10
CA ASP A 533 -22.04 21.90 -9.88
C ASP A 533 -21.57 22.26 -8.47
N PHE A 534 -20.28 22.58 -8.36
CA PHE A 534 -19.68 22.93 -7.08
C PHE A 534 -20.34 24.15 -6.42
N SER A 535 -20.90 25.08 -7.20
CA SER A 535 -21.54 26.30 -6.66
C SER A 535 -22.76 25.99 -5.79
N ASN A 536 -23.44 24.88 -6.06
CA ASN A 536 -24.58 24.40 -5.27
C ASN A 536 -24.19 23.53 -4.07
N THR A 537 -22.94 23.07 -4.01
CA THR A 537 -22.44 22.17 -2.95
C THR A 537 -21.56 22.86 -1.92
N THR A 538 -21.00 24.02 -2.27
CA THR A 538 -20.12 24.80 -1.40
C THR A 538 -20.70 26.18 -1.14
N ASN A 539 -20.38 26.78 0.00
CA ASN A 539 -20.73 28.18 0.26
C ASN A 539 -20.03 29.12 -0.73
N GLU A 540 -20.45 30.39 -0.81
CA GLU A 540 -19.80 31.39 -1.66
C GLU A 540 -18.27 31.44 -1.45
N PRO A 541 -17.47 31.53 -2.53
CA PRO A 541 -16.02 31.69 -2.46
C PRO A 541 -15.61 32.90 -1.63
N PHE A 542 -14.63 32.73 -0.75
CA PHE A 542 -14.10 33.80 0.10
C PHE A 542 -12.58 33.83 0.07
N ILE A 543 -12.01 35.01 -0.19
CA ILE A 543 -10.57 35.25 -0.16
C ILE A 543 -10.20 35.89 1.17
N ALA A 544 -9.37 35.21 1.95
CA ALA A 544 -8.92 35.67 3.27
C ALA A 544 -7.65 36.50 3.20
N ARG A 545 -6.67 36.07 2.38
CA ARG A 545 -5.37 36.75 2.24
C ARG A 545 -4.64 36.35 0.96
N ILE A 546 -3.63 37.14 0.59
CA ILE A 546 -2.67 36.82 -0.45
C ILE A 546 -1.26 36.78 0.14
N PHE A 547 -0.37 35.98 -0.43
CA PHE A 547 1.03 35.88 -0.02
C PHE A 547 1.93 35.51 -1.23
N PRO A 548 2.98 36.27 -1.53
CA PRO A 548 3.37 37.51 -0.87
C PRO A 548 2.44 38.67 -1.25
N ARG A 549 2.34 39.69 -0.40
CA ARG A 549 1.60 40.93 -0.71
C ARG A 549 2.35 41.89 -1.61
N GLU A 550 3.64 41.66 -1.81
CA GLU A 550 4.50 42.47 -2.66
C GLU A 550 5.39 41.60 -3.54
N GLY A 551 5.88 42.17 -4.64
CA GLY A 551 6.81 41.50 -5.55
C GLY A 551 7.57 42.46 -6.46
N PRO A 552 8.66 42.01 -7.09
CA PRO A 552 9.50 42.85 -7.91
C PRO A 552 8.81 43.28 -9.21
N MET A 553 9.14 44.49 -9.69
CA MET A 553 8.67 44.96 -11.00
C MET A 553 9.26 44.19 -12.19
N LYS A 554 10.44 43.58 -12.03
CA LYS A 554 11.27 43.05 -13.15
C LYS A 554 11.48 41.53 -13.12
N ALA A 555 10.80 40.80 -12.24
CA ALA A 555 10.92 39.35 -12.18
C ALA A 555 9.53 38.69 -12.11
N SER A 556 9.41 37.53 -12.77
CA SER A 556 8.23 36.68 -12.68
C SER A 556 8.04 36.22 -11.24
N SER A 557 6.83 36.39 -10.70
CA SER A 557 6.50 35.97 -9.34
C SER A 557 5.17 35.23 -9.31
N LYS A 558 4.95 34.46 -8.24
CA LYS A 558 3.68 33.82 -7.95
C LYS A 558 3.10 34.45 -6.70
N VAL A 559 1.78 34.61 -6.69
CA VAL A 559 1.04 34.95 -5.48
C VAL A 559 0.08 33.82 -5.13
N HIS A 560 0.20 33.34 -3.90
CA HIS A 560 -0.69 32.36 -3.30
C HIS A 560 -1.91 33.09 -2.73
N VAL A 561 -3.10 32.65 -3.12
CA VAL A 561 -4.37 33.21 -2.66
C VAL A 561 -4.99 32.22 -1.70
N PHE A 562 -5.15 32.61 -0.43
CA PHE A 562 -5.70 31.76 0.62
C PHE A 562 -7.14 32.16 0.93
N GLY A 563 -8.01 31.18 1.09
CA GLY A 563 -9.44 31.39 1.25
C GLY A 563 -10.18 30.10 1.55
N ARG A 564 -11.42 30.01 1.06
CA ARG A 564 -12.27 28.82 1.14
C ARG A 564 -13.27 28.78 -0.02
N ASN A 565 -13.79 27.58 -0.27
CA ASN A 565 -14.79 27.27 -1.28
C ASN A 565 -14.30 27.52 -2.72
N PHE A 566 -13.10 27.04 -3.05
CA PHE A 566 -12.50 27.22 -4.38
C PHE A 566 -12.75 26.06 -5.37
N GLU A 567 -13.55 25.08 -4.99
CA GLU A 567 -13.78 23.82 -5.71
C GLU A 567 -14.37 24.02 -7.12
N GLN A 568 -15.07 25.13 -7.37
CA GLN A 568 -15.58 25.48 -8.70
C GLN A 568 -14.46 25.50 -9.76
N ALA A 569 -13.23 25.85 -9.36
CA ALA A 569 -12.08 25.89 -10.27
C ALA A 569 -11.52 24.51 -10.63
N ILE A 570 -11.95 23.41 -9.99
CA ILE A 570 -11.43 22.06 -10.25
C ILE A 570 -11.53 21.72 -11.75
N CYS A 571 -12.65 22.03 -12.39
CA CYS A 571 -12.87 21.77 -13.82
C CYS A 571 -12.84 23.02 -14.70
N GLN A 572 -13.18 24.20 -14.17
CA GLN A 572 -13.27 25.43 -14.96
C GLN A 572 -11.95 26.22 -14.98
N GLY A 573 -10.98 25.83 -14.15
CA GLY A 573 -9.69 26.50 -14.05
C GLY A 573 -9.73 27.79 -13.24
N VAL A 574 -8.54 28.36 -13.03
CA VAL A 574 -8.37 29.62 -12.29
C VAL A 574 -7.85 30.68 -13.24
N VAL A 575 -8.50 31.84 -13.24
CA VAL A 575 -8.04 33.03 -13.97
C VAL A 575 -7.82 34.15 -12.96
N CYS A 576 -6.66 34.79 -13.03
CA CYS A 576 -6.30 35.88 -12.12
C CYS A 576 -6.27 37.19 -12.90
N ASN A 577 -6.66 38.29 -12.25
CA ASN A 577 -6.71 39.60 -12.88
C ASN A 577 -6.10 40.65 -11.93
N PHE A 578 -5.02 41.27 -12.40
CA PHE A 578 -4.31 42.35 -11.73
C PHE A 578 -4.69 43.66 -12.43
N ASP A 579 -5.61 44.42 -11.82
CA ASP A 579 -6.31 45.56 -12.44
C ASP A 579 -6.93 45.22 -13.81
N ASN A 580 -6.23 45.50 -14.91
CA ASN A 580 -6.68 45.30 -16.29
C ASN A 580 -5.93 44.17 -17.01
N THR A 581 -5.02 43.47 -16.32
CA THR A 581 -4.20 42.42 -16.92
C THR A 581 -4.59 41.05 -16.39
N VAL A 582 -5.03 40.19 -17.30
CA VAL A 582 -5.46 38.82 -17.00
C VAL A 582 -4.27 37.87 -17.14
N THR A 583 -4.11 36.99 -16.17
CA THR A 583 -3.07 35.95 -16.14
C THR A 583 -3.64 34.60 -15.76
N SER A 584 -2.89 33.54 -16.05
CA SER A 584 -3.24 32.18 -15.64
C SER A 584 -3.09 32.00 -14.13
N GLY A 585 -4.01 31.24 -13.53
CA GLY A 585 -3.85 30.68 -12.18
C GLY A 585 -3.95 29.16 -12.19
N SER A 586 -3.71 28.56 -11.03
CA SER A 586 -3.90 27.13 -10.79
C SER A 586 -4.61 26.90 -9.46
N TYR A 587 -5.53 25.95 -9.45
CA TYR A 587 -6.12 25.43 -8.22
C TYR A 587 -5.06 24.61 -7.45
N VAL A 588 -4.96 24.85 -6.14
CA VAL A 588 -4.08 24.07 -5.25
C VAL A 588 -4.94 23.23 -4.29
N SER A 589 -5.94 23.85 -3.66
CA SER A 589 -6.93 23.18 -2.81
C SER A 589 -8.20 24.03 -2.69
N GLY A 590 -9.21 23.52 -1.99
CA GLY A 590 -10.42 24.29 -1.66
C GLY A 590 -10.15 25.57 -0.86
N GLN A 591 -8.92 25.75 -0.37
CA GLN A 591 -8.47 26.87 0.45
C GLN A 591 -7.28 27.63 -0.13
N GLN A 592 -6.72 27.19 -1.26
CA GLN A 592 -5.54 27.83 -1.85
C GLN A 592 -5.59 27.81 -3.38
N LEU A 593 -5.23 28.95 -3.97
CA LEU A 593 -4.95 29.11 -5.40
C LEU A 593 -3.52 29.64 -5.56
N SER A 594 -2.97 29.49 -6.76
CA SER A 594 -1.74 30.18 -7.17
C SER A 594 -2.02 31.02 -8.42
N CYS A 595 -1.60 32.27 -8.42
CA CYS A 595 -1.75 33.20 -9.55
C CYS A 595 -0.36 33.59 -10.06
N GLN A 596 -0.18 33.59 -11.38
CA GLN A 596 1.00 34.16 -12.01
C GLN A 596 0.90 35.68 -11.99
N VAL A 597 1.88 36.35 -11.40
CA VAL A 597 1.94 37.81 -11.37
C VAL A 597 2.45 38.31 -12.73
N PRO A 598 1.73 39.21 -13.42
CA PRO A 598 2.16 39.72 -14.72
C PRO A 598 3.42 40.60 -14.60
N ASP A 599 4.18 40.71 -15.69
CA ASP A 599 5.27 41.70 -15.80
C ASP A 599 4.71 43.10 -15.57
N PHE A 600 5.36 43.91 -14.74
CA PHE A 600 4.92 45.28 -14.46
C PHE A 600 4.70 46.10 -15.74
N LYS A 601 5.52 45.91 -16.78
CA LYS A 601 5.36 46.61 -18.07
C LYS A 601 4.04 46.29 -18.76
N SER A 602 3.53 45.07 -18.59
CA SER A 602 2.29 44.62 -19.21
C SER A 602 1.04 45.32 -18.63
N LEU A 603 1.18 45.97 -17.47
CA LEU A 603 0.12 46.80 -16.88
C LEU A 603 -0.06 48.15 -17.58
N GLY A 604 0.76 48.47 -18.60
CA GLY A 604 0.75 49.78 -19.27
C GLY A 604 1.30 50.91 -18.39
N LYS A 605 2.04 50.57 -17.33
CA LYS A 605 2.64 51.52 -16.38
C LYS A 605 4.16 51.62 -16.62
N THR A 606 4.72 52.82 -16.53
CA THR A 606 6.17 53.06 -16.60
C THR A 606 6.79 52.93 -15.21
N ASP A 607 7.96 52.28 -15.12
CA ASP A 607 8.76 52.20 -13.90
C ASP A 607 9.21 53.61 -13.50
N VAL A 608 8.50 54.22 -12.55
CA VAL A 608 8.76 55.57 -12.03
C VAL A 608 9.63 55.54 -10.77
N GLY A 609 10.20 54.39 -10.41
CA GLY A 609 11.00 54.23 -9.19
C GLY A 609 10.21 54.16 -7.88
N GLU A 610 8.87 54.22 -7.93
CA GLU A 610 7.96 54.13 -6.79
C GLU A 610 7.18 52.81 -6.78
N SER A 611 6.76 52.36 -5.59
CA SER A 611 5.93 51.16 -5.45
C SER A 611 4.51 51.38 -5.98
N VAL A 612 3.96 50.40 -6.69
CA VAL A 612 2.65 50.50 -7.33
C VAL A 612 1.74 49.36 -6.88
N SER A 613 0.62 49.69 -6.26
CA SER A 613 -0.39 48.72 -5.84
C SER A 613 -1.45 48.49 -6.93
N VAL A 614 -1.89 47.23 -7.07
CA VAL A 614 -2.91 46.78 -8.02
C VAL A 614 -3.94 45.90 -7.33
N ARG A 615 -5.18 45.92 -7.80
CA ARG A 615 -6.24 45.05 -7.28
C ARG A 615 -6.10 43.65 -7.87
N LEU A 616 -5.95 42.64 -7.02
CA LEU A 616 -6.06 41.24 -7.42
C LEU A 616 -7.52 40.78 -7.36
N ARG A 617 -7.99 40.20 -8.46
CA ARG A 617 -9.25 39.48 -8.55
C ARG A 617 -9.01 38.07 -9.07
N VAL A 618 -9.76 37.11 -8.58
CA VAL A 618 -9.69 35.71 -9.04
C VAL A 618 -11.04 35.27 -9.57
N SER A 619 -11.01 34.46 -10.62
CA SER A 619 -12.15 33.75 -11.18
C SER A 619 -11.91 32.26 -11.02
N LEU A 620 -12.99 31.56 -10.65
CA LEU A 620 -13.03 30.11 -10.50
C LEU A 620 -13.82 29.45 -11.64
N ASP A 621 -14.27 30.24 -12.61
CA ASP A 621 -15.20 29.87 -13.68
C ASP A 621 -14.66 30.23 -15.07
N GLY A 622 -13.34 30.12 -15.24
CA GLY A 622 -12.68 30.38 -16.52
C GLY A 622 -12.72 31.84 -16.98
N GLY A 623 -12.99 32.78 -16.07
CA GLY A 623 -13.00 34.22 -16.33
C GLY A 623 -14.40 34.85 -16.43
N ALA A 624 -15.47 34.09 -16.21
CA ALA A 624 -16.84 34.62 -16.32
C ALA A 624 -17.21 35.55 -15.14
N THR A 625 -16.81 35.22 -13.92
CA THR A 625 -17.02 36.04 -12.73
C THR A 625 -15.74 36.21 -11.93
N PHE A 626 -15.53 37.43 -11.43
CA PHE A 626 -14.34 37.79 -10.63
C PHE A 626 -14.72 38.15 -9.20
N ARG A 627 -13.97 37.62 -8.25
CA ARG A 627 -14.04 37.95 -6.82
C ARG A 627 -12.80 38.73 -6.42
N SER A 628 -13.00 39.83 -5.70
CA SER A 628 -11.91 40.72 -5.30
C SER A 628 -11.44 40.41 -3.89
N TYR A 629 -10.13 40.46 -3.68
CA TYR A 629 -9.57 40.59 -2.34
C TYR A 629 -9.67 42.06 -1.88
N SER A 630 -9.89 42.29 -0.59
CA SER A 630 -10.05 43.65 -0.06
C SER A 630 -8.75 44.45 -0.02
N SER A 631 -7.59 43.80 0.02
CA SER A 631 -6.27 44.44 -0.05
C SER A 631 -5.61 44.26 -1.42
N GLN A 632 -4.62 45.12 -1.72
CA GLN A 632 -3.94 45.16 -3.02
C GLN A 632 -2.60 44.41 -2.99
N PHE A 633 -2.15 43.97 -4.16
CA PHE A 633 -0.79 43.47 -4.38
C PHE A 633 0.11 44.64 -4.79
N THR A 634 1.32 44.75 -4.25
CA THR A 634 2.21 45.89 -4.48
C THR A 634 3.48 45.49 -5.23
N TYR A 635 3.68 46.08 -6.42
CA TYR A 635 4.97 46.02 -7.11
C TYR A 635 5.96 46.97 -6.44
N VAL A 636 7.18 46.50 -6.16
CA VAL A 636 8.24 47.31 -5.55
C VAL A 636 9.41 47.51 -6.52
N SER A 637 9.94 48.74 -6.57
CA SER A 637 11.02 49.18 -7.46
C SER A 637 12.41 48.71 -7.02
N GLN A 638 12.62 48.61 -5.69
CA GLN A 638 13.80 48.00 -5.07
C GLN A 638 13.33 47.06 -3.94
N LEU A 639 13.62 45.77 -4.07
CA LEU A 639 13.55 44.87 -2.92
C LEU A 639 14.69 45.29 -1.97
N LYS A 640 14.43 45.32 -0.65
CA LYS A 640 15.53 45.52 0.31
C LYS A 640 16.46 44.31 0.18
N ASP A 641 17.57 44.48 -0.53
CA ASP A 641 18.59 43.45 -0.70
C ASP A 641 19.21 43.13 0.67
N GLY A 642 18.70 42.08 1.30
CA GLY A 642 19.49 41.29 2.23
C GLY A 642 20.23 40.26 1.41
N THR A 643 21.48 40.54 1.04
CA THR A 643 22.37 39.49 0.53
C THR A 643 22.49 38.42 1.63
N SER A 644 21.80 37.30 1.47
CA SER A 644 21.95 36.15 2.35
C SER A 644 22.42 34.96 1.53
N GLU A 645 23.52 34.35 1.98
CA GLU A 645 23.81 32.95 1.65
C GLU A 645 22.58 32.08 1.97
N PRO A 646 22.37 30.98 1.23
CA PRO A 646 21.23 30.10 1.46
C PRO A 646 21.19 29.64 2.93
N PHE A 647 19.97 29.68 3.51
CA PHE A 647 19.71 29.36 4.92
C PHE A 647 19.99 27.90 5.30
N ILE A 648 20.43 27.07 4.35
CA ILE A 648 20.69 25.64 4.53
C ILE A 648 22.07 25.37 3.90
N GLY A 649 23.08 25.29 4.76
CA GLY A 649 24.41 24.76 4.45
C GLY A 649 24.47 23.25 4.58
#